data_AF-A0A5C6XSH8-F1
#
_entry.id   AF-A0A5C6XSH8-F1
#
_cell.length_a   1.000
_cell.length_b   1.000
_cell.length_c   1.000
_cell.angle_alpha   90.00
_cell.angle_beta   90.00
_cell.angle_gamma   90.00
#
_symmetry.space_group_name_H-M   'P 1'
#
loop_
_entity.id
_entity.type
_entity.pdbx_description
1 polymer ?
#
loop_
_entity_poly.entity_id
_entity_poly.type
_entity_poly.pdbx_seq_one_letter_code
_entity_poly.pdbx_strand_id
1 'polypeptide(L)'
;MLKQVCDLFSAKRLIFALILISTSAISQTLCTNYAVIPDPATPISASGSGNVYNTTINVPDFYVLTDVNVTVDITHTWNADIEVTLISPLGTEVKLAFDKGGSGDNYNNVTFDDASGNTLPTAGATLSGDYQPEESLATLNGENFNGNWILRIVDDADQDGGAINSVILNLCYADPVPTNTAHLGPGGVGGTDGTSSLRFWYDANNESYSNGASISSVSDLSGYGNTLTASGGERPSYTLTTAAINNLSSMSFDGNDELETSYKGNSNENMSFFMVVNYENTNELDVALQHGGRNTIGFDDDEKYADYVGGENHKSALSNPNTWGIHSKTFANSGTNRLKFYVNNNNTDGFTHNIENRSSNTWVGGNGSGGGTGLNGSIGEVFKYTKTLNTAERIVIDNYLSAKYDIGLSTNDFYTQDNAGFNFDHDVAGIGQATDGSNHTDSQGTGIVRMYNPSALANDEFLFWGRDNKAATIFVTNTSNYQERISTKWRVSKRNDVGNVSFILDLNGIDISGKQPCATLKLVIDNNADLLSPKDTSRDLTDIGGGLYKVNNVVFADGDYFTIEYQDLIVLDDTQFYNGSGAVSVPNDSDGCYKLLVKSTSNGALTLTEDARVREIEIEAGGVLSTSSSIKLQVTNGIVNEGELRLVEGSQLIQTHTSAANLNSGSGSLHVDQTATTSTAYQSGYWSSPVRNSGTSAGTPYAISQVLKDGTVPTAATASVGEAVDINFISGHDGSNSSTPIEISTRWLAKFNNASDWTRFVSPTAATFTSGEGWNMKSMGARFTFRGIPNDGDYTFTIDENKLSLLGNPLSFGIRCRCFY
;
A
#
# COMPACT_ATOMS: atom_id res chain seq x y z
N MET A 1 26.72 -38.22 18.61
CA MET A 1 26.61 -36.84 19.11
C MET A 1 25.19 -36.40 18.83
N LEU A 2 24.38 -36.24 19.87
CA LEU A 2 22.93 -36.44 19.88
C LEU A 2 22.23 -35.17 20.37
N LYS A 3 21.12 -34.76 19.69
CA LYS A 3 19.87 -34.10 20.20
C LYS A 3 20.03 -32.80 21.06
N GLN A 4 19.17 -31.79 21.07
CA GLN A 4 17.77 -31.52 20.67
C GLN A 4 17.58 -30.01 20.96
N VAL A 5 16.86 -29.26 20.12
CA VAL A 5 16.30 -27.95 20.50
C VAL A 5 14.82 -27.96 20.10
N CYS A 6 13.95 -28.03 21.10
CA CYS A 6 12.56 -27.54 21.09
C CYS A 6 12.05 -27.45 22.53
N ASP A 7 11.18 -26.45 22.73
CA ASP A 7 10.32 -26.13 23.88
C ASP A 7 10.99 -25.41 25.08
N LEU A 8 10.46 -24.32 25.65
CA LEU A 8 9.06 -23.97 25.93
C LEU A 8 8.92 -22.45 26.22
N PHE A 9 7.76 -21.88 25.84
CA PHE A 9 7.23 -20.59 26.28
C PHE A 9 7.03 -20.49 27.81
N SER A 10 6.93 -19.25 28.31
CA SER A 10 6.52 -18.76 29.66
C SER A 10 7.69 -18.16 30.45
N ALA A 11 7.71 -16.90 30.90
CA ALA A 11 6.64 -16.04 31.38
C ALA A 11 6.99 -14.55 31.19
N LYS A 12 5.95 -13.75 30.88
CA LYS A 12 5.95 -12.29 30.91
C LYS A 12 6.35 -11.77 32.31
N ARG A 13 7.43 -10.99 32.38
CA ARG A 13 7.58 -9.92 33.38
C ARG A 13 7.81 -8.62 32.61
N LEU A 14 6.74 -7.83 32.52
CA LEU A 14 6.75 -6.44 32.05
C LEU A 14 7.68 -5.64 32.98
N ILE A 15 8.80 -5.18 32.45
CA ILE A 15 9.53 -4.04 33.00
C ILE A 15 9.28 -2.89 32.01
N PHE A 16 8.40 -1.97 32.40
CA PHE A 16 8.23 -0.68 31.71
C PHE A 16 9.50 0.14 31.97
N ALA A 17 10.46 0.07 31.06
CA ALA A 17 11.51 1.06 30.95
C ALA A 17 10.95 2.21 30.11
N LEU A 18 10.59 3.31 30.78
CA LEU A 18 10.25 4.57 30.12
C LEU A 18 11.53 5.14 29.51
N ILE A 19 11.85 4.72 28.28
CA ILE A 19 12.89 5.36 27.48
C ILE A 19 12.27 6.64 26.92
N LEU A 20 12.63 7.78 27.52
CA LEU A 20 12.47 9.08 26.89
C LEU A 20 13.38 9.11 25.65
N ILE A 21 12.85 8.66 24.52
CA ILE A 21 13.47 8.88 23.21
C ILE A 21 13.24 10.35 22.90
N SER A 22 14.27 11.19 23.03
CA SER A 22 14.27 12.48 22.35
C SER A 22 14.11 12.21 20.86
N THR A 23 13.00 12.61 20.27
CA THR A 23 12.72 12.53 18.83
C THR A 23 13.69 13.45 18.10
N SER A 24 14.89 12.94 17.84
CA SER A 24 15.74 13.48 16.79
C SER A 24 15.08 13.09 15.48
N ALA A 25 14.79 14.06 14.61
CA ALA A 25 14.26 13.79 13.28
C ALA A 25 15.24 12.85 12.56
N ILE A 26 14.81 11.61 12.31
CA ILE A 26 15.54 10.70 11.45
C ILE A 26 15.13 11.09 10.04
N SER A 27 15.97 11.88 9.35
CA SER A 27 15.85 11.98 7.90
C SER A 27 16.21 10.61 7.34
N GLN A 28 15.23 9.89 6.81
CA GLN A 28 15.51 8.64 6.11
C GLN A 28 16.08 8.99 4.74
N THR A 29 17.24 8.42 4.41
CA THR A 29 17.71 8.41 3.02
C THR A 29 16.92 7.34 2.28
N LEU A 30 16.12 7.77 1.31
CA LEU A 30 15.38 6.90 0.40
C LEU A 30 16.12 6.87 -0.94
N CYS A 31 16.18 5.71 -1.57
CA CYS A 31 16.78 5.54 -2.89
C CYS A 31 15.79 4.87 -3.83
N THR A 32 15.60 5.44 -5.03
CA THR A 32 14.65 4.92 -6.03
C THR A 32 15.39 4.54 -7.30
N ASN A 33 15.02 3.39 -7.88
CA ASN A 33 15.58 2.90 -9.13
C ASN A 33 14.69 3.28 -10.31
N TYR A 34 15.28 3.91 -11.32
CA TYR A 34 14.67 4.18 -12.62
C TYR A 34 15.37 3.35 -13.68
N ALA A 35 14.71 2.28 -14.11
CA ALA A 35 15.25 1.35 -15.09
C ALA A 35 14.66 1.61 -16.48
N VAL A 36 15.51 1.57 -17.50
CA VAL A 36 15.10 1.54 -18.91
C VAL A 36 15.76 0.32 -19.54
N ILE A 37 14.93 -0.56 -20.10
CA ILE A 37 15.35 -1.72 -20.90
C ILE A 37 14.76 -1.49 -22.29
N PRO A 38 15.54 -0.98 -23.27
CA PRO A 38 15.03 -0.74 -24.61
C PRO A 38 14.62 -2.06 -25.28
N ASP A 39 13.45 -2.09 -25.91
CA ASP A 39 12.97 -3.22 -26.70
C ASP A 39 12.59 -2.76 -28.13
N PRO A 40 13.41 -3.08 -29.17
CA PRO A 40 14.68 -3.78 -29.07
C PRO A 40 15.78 -2.92 -28.43
N ALA A 41 16.86 -3.56 -27.95
CA ALA A 41 18.04 -2.90 -27.41
C ALA A 41 18.58 -1.82 -28.37
N THR A 42 19.06 -0.70 -27.85
CA THR A 42 19.53 0.44 -28.68
C THR A 42 20.83 0.05 -29.38
N PRO A 43 20.88 -0.07 -30.71
CA PRO A 43 22.06 -0.57 -31.41
C PRO A 43 23.18 0.48 -31.43
N ILE A 44 24.40 0.01 -31.17
CA ILE A 44 25.66 0.74 -31.35
C ILE A 44 26.28 0.23 -32.66
N SER A 45 26.43 1.12 -33.64
CA SER A 45 26.91 0.79 -34.98
C SER A 45 28.41 0.55 -35.00
N ALA A 46 28.86 -0.53 -35.65
CA ALA A 46 30.27 -0.81 -35.87
C ALA A 46 31.00 0.11 -36.88
N SER A 47 30.36 1.23 -37.22
CA SER A 47 30.89 2.23 -38.15
C SER A 47 30.30 3.60 -37.84
N GLY A 48 31.10 4.63 -38.10
CA GLY A 48 30.78 6.00 -37.77
C GLY A 48 31.32 6.40 -36.40
N SER A 49 32.61 6.17 -36.17
CA SER A 49 33.38 6.73 -35.04
C SER A 49 32.92 8.15 -34.68
N GLY A 50 32.61 8.34 -33.39
CA GLY A 50 32.07 9.57 -32.81
C GLY A 50 30.54 9.66 -32.84
N ASN A 51 29.81 8.62 -33.27
CA ASN A 51 28.36 8.59 -33.21
C ASN A 51 27.85 8.61 -31.76
N VAL A 52 26.76 9.34 -31.54
CA VAL A 52 26.15 9.53 -30.21
C VAL A 52 24.87 8.72 -30.08
N TYR A 53 24.77 7.92 -29.04
CA TYR A 53 23.60 7.10 -28.70
C TYR A 53 23.07 7.53 -27.33
N ASN A 54 21.84 8.07 -27.31
CA ASN A 54 21.21 8.56 -26.09
C ASN A 54 20.10 7.61 -25.63
N THR A 55 20.08 7.28 -24.35
CA THR A 55 18.94 6.65 -23.68
C THR A 55 18.37 7.64 -22.67
N THR A 56 17.11 8.04 -22.87
CA THR A 56 16.40 8.96 -21.96
C THR A 56 15.71 8.19 -20.85
N ILE A 57 15.96 8.60 -19.60
CA ILE A 57 15.34 8.07 -18.40
C ILE A 57 14.46 9.19 -17.84
N ASN A 58 13.14 9.01 -17.91
CA ASN A 58 12.19 9.99 -17.39
C ASN A 58 12.03 9.78 -15.88
N VAL A 59 12.37 10.80 -15.10
CA VAL A 59 12.21 10.78 -13.65
C VAL A 59 11.12 11.77 -13.23
N PRO A 60 9.93 11.29 -12.79
CA PRO A 60 8.80 12.15 -12.44
C PRO A 60 8.90 12.75 -11.04
N ASP A 61 9.83 12.28 -10.21
CA ASP A 61 9.94 12.65 -8.80
C ASP A 61 10.68 13.98 -8.59
N PHE A 62 10.34 14.71 -7.52
CA PHE A 62 10.88 16.04 -7.23
C PHE A 62 11.51 16.04 -5.83
N TYR A 63 12.83 15.90 -5.77
CA TYR A 63 13.59 15.99 -4.53
C TYR A 63 15.02 16.47 -4.79
N VAL A 64 15.71 16.83 -3.71
CA VAL A 64 17.12 17.22 -3.72
C VAL A 64 17.99 15.99 -3.53
N LEU A 65 18.86 15.70 -4.50
CA LEU A 65 19.74 14.54 -4.47
C LEU A 65 20.72 14.58 -3.30
N THR A 66 20.91 13.42 -2.67
CA THR A 66 21.98 13.18 -1.70
C THR A 66 22.98 12.14 -2.17
N ASP A 67 22.59 11.27 -3.12
CA ASP A 67 23.48 10.29 -3.75
C ASP A 67 22.93 9.83 -5.11
N VAL A 68 23.81 9.41 -6.01
CA VAL A 68 23.47 8.92 -7.37
C VAL A 68 24.35 7.73 -7.70
N ASN A 69 23.74 6.62 -8.11
CA ASN A 69 24.43 5.46 -8.66
C ASN A 69 23.85 5.09 -10.03
N VAL A 70 24.68 4.61 -10.95
CA VAL A 70 24.27 4.25 -12.31
C VAL A 70 24.69 2.83 -12.62
N THR A 71 23.76 1.93 -12.91
CA THR A 71 24.07 0.59 -13.41
C THR A 71 23.79 0.50 -14.90
N VAL A 72 24.73 -0.05 -15.67
CA VAL A 72 24.58 -0.24 -17.13
C VAL A 72 24.84 -1.69 -17.53
N ASP A 73 24.08 -2.15 -18.52
CA ASP A 73 24.36 -3.37 -19.29
C ASP A 73 24.51 -2.97 -20.77
N ILE A 74 25.73 -3.10 -21.29
CA ILE A 74 26.10 -2.73 -22.65
C ILE A 74 26.87 -3.89 -23.27
N THR A 75 26.39 -4.38 -24.40
CA THR A 75 27.14 -5.29 -25.26
C THR A 75 28.04 -4.48 -26.18
N HIS A 76 29.34 -4.77 -26.18
CA HIS A 76 30.33 -4.16 -27.08
C HIS A 76 31.55 -5.07 -27.24
N THR A 77 32.11 -5.19 -28.43
CA THR A 77 33.27 -6.05 -28.71
C THR A 77 34.62 -5.39 -28.43
N TRP A 78 34.62 -4.13 -28.00
CA TRP A 78 35.82 -3.44 -27.54
C TRP A 78 35.49 -2.31 -26.55
N ASN A 79 35.68 -2.55 -25.25
CA ASN A 79 35.23 -1.62 -24.21
C ASN A 79 35.95 -0.26 -24.23
N ALA A 80 37.20 -0.21 -24.67
CA ALA A 80 37.96 1.04 -24.71
C ALA A 80 37.49 2.02 -25.79
N ASP A 81 36.60 1.62 -26.69
CA ASP A 81 36.09 2.50 -27.74
C ASP A 81 34.84 3.27 -27.28
N ILE A 82 34.24 2.89 -26.13
CA ILE A 82 33.01 3.52 -25.66
C ILE A 82 33.24 4.51 -24.51
N GLU A 83 32.70 5.71 -24.68
CA GLU A 83 32.58 6.75 -23.66
C GLU A 83 31.17 6.76 -23.07
N VAL A 84 31.06 6.65 -21.74
CA VAL A 84 29.81 6.62 -20.99
C VAL A 84 29.67 7.90 -20.18
N THR A 85 28.62 8.69 -20.45
CA THR A 85 28.31 9.94 -19.74
C THR A 85 26.88 9.94 -19.21
N LEU A 86 26.67 10.39 -17.97
CA LEU A 86 25.36 10.72 -17.43
C LEU A 86 25.11 12.23 -17.54
N ILE A 87 23.90 12.62 -17.95
CA ILE A 87 23.48 14.03 -18.04
C ILE A 87 22.22 14.22 -17.20
N SER A 88 22.24 15.20 -16.29
CA SER A 88 21.09 15.56 -15.44
C SER A 88 20.05 16.43 -16.18
N PRO A 89 18.81 16.54 -15.66
CA PRO A 89 17.79 17.43 -16.21
C PRO A 89 18.20 18.91 -16.26
N LEU A 90 19.13 19.33 -15.40
CA LEU A 90 19.68 20.68 -15.38
C LEU A 90 20.84 20.87 -16.38
N GLY A 91 21.29 19.78 -17.03
CA GLY A 91 22.36 19.78 -18.03
C GLY A 91 23.76 19.53 -17.45
N THR A 92 23.88 19.12 -16.18
CA THR A 92 25.16 18.73 -15.59
C THR A 92 25.60 17.38 -16.16
N GLU A 93 26.80 17.32 -16.73
CA GLU A 93 27.37 16.10 -17.31
C GLU A 93 28.41 15.48 -16.36
N VAL A 94 28.36 14.17 -16.18
CA VAL A 94 29.32 13.39 -15.38
C VAL A 94 29.85 12.22 -16.20
N LYS A 95 31.17 12.17 -16.39
CA LYS A 95 31.84 11.07 -17.09
C LYS A 95 31.96 9.83 -16.21
N LEU A 96 31.32 8.75 -16.64
CA LEU A 96 31.32 7.48 -15.89
C LEU A 96 32.53 6.62 -16.28
N ALA A 97 32.75 6.40 -17.58
CA ALA A 97 33.88 5.62 -18.11
C ALA A 97 34.29 6.09 -19.51
N PHE A 98 35.57 6.37 -19.71
CA PHE A 98 36.21 6.79 -20.96
C PHE A 98 37.47 5.93 -21.16
N ASP A 99 37.58 5.29 -22.33
CA ASP A 99 38.69 4.43 -22.70
C ASP A 99 39.01 3.32 -21.66
N LYS A 100 37.99 2.77 -21.00
CA LYS A 100 38.15 1.73 -19.95
C LYS A 100 37.90 0.32 -20.47
N GLY A 101 38.37 -0.68 -19.74
CA GLY A 101 38.21 -2.09 -20.09
C GLY A 101 39.20 -2.60 -21.16
N GLY A 102 39.88 -1.71 -21.90
CA GLY A 102 40.84 -2.10 -22.94
C GLY A 102 40.17 -2.94 -24.04
N SER A 103 40.88 -3.95 -24.54
CA SER A 103 40.36 -4.92 -25.53
C SER A 103 39.41 -5.97 -24.96
N GLY A 104 38.75 -5.68 -23.84
CA GLY A 104 37.74 -6.57 -23.24
C GLY A 104 36.36 -6.30 -23.83
N ASP A 105 35.47 -7.30 -23.71
CA ASP A 105 34.11 -7.20 -24.26
C ASP A 105 33.10 -6.94 -23.17
N ASN A 106 32.13 -6.05 -23.44
CA ASN A 106 30.92 -5.78 -22.67
C ASN A 106 31.12 -5.12 -21.28
N TYR A 107 30.10 -4.35 -20.91
CA TYR A 107 29.80 -3.90 -19.56
C TYR A 107 28.62 -4.74 -19.07
N ASN A 108 28.87 -5.76 -18.26
CA ASN A 108 27.86 -6.68 -17.77
C ASN A 108 27.41 -6.27 -16.35
N ASN A 109 26.31 -5.49 -16.28
CA ASN A 109 25.75 -4.97 -15.04
C ASN A 109 26.82 -4.24 -14.20
N VAL A 110 27.47 -3.25 -14.82
CA VAL A 110 28.48 -2.40 -14.19
C VAL A 110 27.77 -1.29 -13.44
N THR A 111 28.02 -1.17 -12.13
CA THR A 111 27.50 -0.07 -11.31
C THR A 111 28.59 0.98 -11.10
N PHE A 112 28.28 2.23 -11.39
CA PHE A 112 29.08 3.40 -11.05
C PHE A 112 28.56 3.99 -9.74
N ASP A 113 29.42 3.99 -8.72
CA ASP A 113 29.16 4.46 -7.35
C ASP A 113 30.43 5.11 -6.79
N ASP A 114 30.33 6.38 -6.35
CA ASP A 114 31.42 7.13 -5.74
C ASP A 114 32.00 6.44 -4.48
N ALA A 115 31.17 5.68 -3.76
CA ALA A 115 31.54 4.92 -2.57
C ALA A 115 32.20 3.57 -2.87
N SER A 116 32.25 3.14 -4.14
CA SER A 116 32.91 1.90 -4.51
C SER A 116 34.41 1.92 -4.15
N GLY A 117 34.92 0.79 -3.67
CA GLY A 117 36.35 0.62 -3.42
C GLY A 117 37.17 0.29 -4.67
N ASN A 118 36.52 0.02 -5.81
CA ASN A 118 37.18 -0.40 -7.04
C ASN A 118 37.29 0.76 -8.02
N THR A 119 38.41 0.84 -8.73
CA THR A 119 38.59 1.77 -9.86
C THR A 119 38.37 1.01 -11.17
N LEU A 120 37.91 1.72 -12.20
CA LEU A 120 37.66 1.11 -13.51
C LEU A 120 38.95 0.48 -14.07
N PRO A 121 38.92 -0.81 -14.47
CA PRO A 121 40.06 -1.48 -15.07
C PRO A 121 40.46 -0.81 -16.39
N THR A 122 41.76 -0.69 -16.63
CA THR A 122 42.29 -0.14 -17.89
C THR A 122 42.67 -1.21 -18.92
N ALA A 123 42.48 -2.51 -18.62
CA ALA A 123 42.86 -3.59 -19.54
C ALA A 123 42.07 -4.89 -19.40
N GLY A 124 41.62 -5.42 -20.54
CA GLY A 124 41.66 -6.84 -20.93
C GLY A 124 40.62 -7.79 -20.34
N ALA A 125 39.47 -7.31 -19.87
CA ALA A 125 38.40 -8.19 -19.38
C ALA A 125 37.01 -7.58 -19.59
N THR A 126 35.98 -8.44 -19.62
CA THR A 126 34.59 -8.03 -19.44
C THR A 126 34.43 -7.31 -18.09
N LEU A 127 33.81 -6.13 -18.12
CA LEU A 127 33.59 -5.34 -16.92
C LEU A 127 32.32 -5.83 -16.22
N SER A 128 32.38 -6.05 -14.91
CA SER A 128 31.22 -6.45 -14.10
C SER A 128 31.43 -6.08 -12.64
N GLY A 129 30.37 -5.63 -11.96
CA GLY A 129 30.41 -5.21 -10.56
C GLY A 129 30.51 -3.69 -10.39
N ASP A 130 30.86 -3.26 -9.18
CA ASP A 130 30.75 -1.86 -8.77
C ASP A 130 32.11 -1.14 -8.85
N TYR A 131 32.15 0.06 -9.44
CA TYR A 131 33.34 0.86 -9.67
C TYR A 131 33.10 2.35 -9.40
N GLN A 132 34.14 3.07 -9.02
CA GLN A 132 34.10 4.54 -9.01
C GLN A 132 34.03 5.06 -10.45
N PRO A 133 33.15 6.03 -10.74
CA PRO A 133 33.16 6.73 -12.02
C PRO A 133 34.45 7.57 -12.17
N GLU A 134 34.76 7.99 -13.40
CA GLU A 134 35.91 8.87 -13.63
C GLU A 134 35.71 10.30 -13.10
N GLU A 135 34.49 10.80 -13.17
CA GLU A 135 34.07 12.03 -12.51
C GLU A 135 33.06 11.72 -11.41
N SER A 136 33.18 12.40 -10.27
CA SER A 136 32.36 12.12 -9.10
C SER A 136 30.88 12.40 -9.37
N LEU A 137 30.04 11.38 -9.13
CA LEU A 137 28.58 11.48 -9.19
C LEU A 137 28.02 12.43 -8.13
N ALA A 138 28.72 12.64 -7.01
CA ALA A 138 28.37 13.61 -5.98
C ALA A 138 28.34 15.06 -6.48
N THR A 139 28.84 15.36 -7.68
CA THR A 139 28.63 16.66 -8.35
C THR A 139 27.16 16.98 -8.61
N LEU A 140 26.32 15.95 -8.68
CA LEU A 140 24.86 16.03 -8.86
C LEU A 140 24.11 16.21 -7.54
N ASN A 141 24.79 16.04 -6.39
CA ASN A 141 24.15 16.21 -5.09
C ASN A 141 23.73 17.66 -4.87
N GLY A 142 22.50 17.85 -4.40
CA GLY A 142 21.89 19.18 -4.28
C GLY A 142 21.05 19.61 -5.48
N GLU A 143 21.14 18.92 -6.63
CA GLU A 143 20.25 19.17 -7.76
C GLU A 143 18.84 18.61 -7.53
N ASN A 144 17.86 19.20 -8.20
CA ASN A 144 16.55 18.59 -8.33
C ASN A 144 16.56 17.57 -9.47
N PHE A 145 16.14 16.35 -9.20
CA PHE A 145 16.24 15.28 -10.20
C PHE A 145 14.98 15.09 -11.07
N ASN A 146 13.96 15.95 -10.94
CA ASN A 146 12.78 15.92 -11.80
C ASN A 146 13.14 16.23 -13.26
N GLY A 147 12.77 15.32 -14.17
CA GLY A 147 12.89 15.52 -15.61
C GLY A 147 13.67 14.40 -16.31
N ASN A 148 14.15 14.71 -17.51
CA ASN A 148 14.83 13.76 -18.37
C ASN A 148 16.31 13.67 -18.02
N TRP A 149 16.72 12.51 -17.52
CA TRP A 149 18.12 12.11 -17.44
C TRP A 149 18.53 11.45 -18.76
N ILE A 150 19.78 11.62 -19.16
CA ILE A 150 20.29 11.03 -20.41
C ILE A 150 21.55 10.23 -20.09
N LEU A 151 21.52 8.93 -20.37
CA LEU A 151 22.74 8.15 -20.55
C LEU A 151 23.18 8.33 -21.99
N ARG A 152 24.36 8.93 -22.18
CA ARG A 152 24.98 9.16 -23.48
C ARG A 152 26.16 8.21 -23.65
N ILE A 153 26.10 7.42 -24.71
CA ILE A 153 27.21 6.58 -25.18
C ILE A 153 27.78 7.18 -26.46
N VAL A 154 29.09 7.29 -26.54
CA VAL A 154 29.82 7.60 -27.78
C VAL A 154 30.74 6.44 -28.07
N ASP A 155 30.68 5.88 -29.27
CA ASP A 155 31.68 4.92 -29.75
C ASP A 155 32.64 5.70 -30.65
N ASP A 156 33.87 5.88 -30.21
CA ASP A 156 34.86 6.75 -30.84
C ASP A 156 35.80 5.99 -31.80
N ALA A 157 35.56 4.70 -32.05
CA ALA A 157 36.27 3.89 -33.03
C ALA A 157 35.33 3.26 -34.07
N ASP A 158 35.92 2.62 -35.08
CA ASP A 158 35.19 1.86 -36.10
C ASP A 158 35.60 0.38 -35.98
N GLN A 159 34.76 -0.53 -36.50
CA GLN A 159 34.92 -2.01 -36.63
C GLN A 159 34.27 -2.85 -35.53
N ASP A 160 33.99 -2.26 -34.38
CA ASP A 160 33.39 -2.91 -33.21
C ASP A 160 32.06 -2.24 -32.87
N GLY A 161 31.09 -2.99 -32.35
CA GLY A 161 29.76 -2.47 -32.08
C GLY A 161 28.98 -3.34 -31.11
N GLY A 162 27.69 -3.03 -30.91
CA GLY A 162 26.84 -3.81 -30.02
C GLY A 162 25.53 -3.13 -29.70
N ALA A 163 25.13 -3.06 -28.43
CA ALA A 163 23.87 -2.47 -28.03
C ALA A 163 23.84 -2.05 -26.55
N ILE A 164 23.02 -1.05 -26.24
CA ILE A 164 22.63 -0.69 -24.88
C ILE A 164 21.45 -1.58 -24.49
N ASN A 165 21.68 -2.52 -23.56
CA ASN A 165 20.69 -3.50 -23.13
C ASN A 165 19.83 -2.97 -21.98
N SER A 166 20.45 -2.29 -21.01
CA SER A 166 19.72 -1.63 -19.93
C SER A 166 20.52 -0.52 -19.26
N VAL A 167 19.79 0.41 -18.65
CA VAL A 167 20.33 1.41 -17.72
C VAL A 167 19.42 1.48 -16.50
N ILE A 168 20.01 1.56 -15.31
CA ILE A 168 19.32 1.77 -14.04
C ILE A 168 19.96 2.98 -13.37
N LEU A 169 19.16 4.01 -13.13
CA LEU A 169 19.56 5.16 -12.34
C LEU A 169 19.01 5.01 -10.93
N ASN A 170 19.89 4.86 -9.95
CA ASN A 170 19.54 4.83 -8.53
C ASN A 170 19.76 6.22 -7.94
N LEU A 171 18.68 6.90 -7.58
CA LEU A 171 18.72 8.26 -7.03
C LEU A 171 18.32 8.23 -5.58
N CYS A 172 19.20 8.70 -4.70
CA CYS A 172 18.92 8.83 -3.29
C CYS A 172 18.69 10.28 -2.89
N TYR A 173 17.79 10.48 -1.94
CA TYR A 173 17.49 11.78 -1.36
C TYR A 173 17.15 11.65 0.12
N ALA A 174 17.40 12.72 0.86
CA ALA A 174 16.84 12.91 2.18
C ALA A 174 15.37 13.30 2.02
N ASP A 175 14.46 12.43 2.44
CA ASP A 175 13.05 12.80 2.54
C ASP A 175 12.78 13.29 3.96
N PRO A 176 12.69 14.60 4.20
CA PRO A 176 12.18 15.07 5.47
C PRO A 176 10.67 14.75 5.47
N VAL A 177 10.30 13.56 5.96
CA VAL A 177 8.96 13.36 6.51
C VAL A 177 8.81 14.46 7.57
N PRO A 178 7.91 15.43 7.41
CA PRO A 178 7.87 16.53 8.36
C PRO A 178 7.41 15.95 9.69
N THR A 179 8.35 15.88 10.64
CA THR A 179 8.14 15.35 11.99
C THR A 179 7.39 16.34 12.89
N ASN A 180 7.05 17.52 12.35
CA ASN A 180 6.12 18.42 13.02
C ASN A 180 4.78 17.68 13.13
N THR A 181 4.17 17.71 14.30
CA THR A 181 2.82 17.18 14.58
C THR A 181 1.76 18.27 14.40
N ALA A 182 2.14 19.43 13.85
CA ALA A 182 1.32 20.64 13.77
C ALA A 182 0.25 20.58 12.67
N HIS A 183 -0.14 19.35 12.29
CA HIS A 183 -1.11 19.01 11.26
C HIS A 183 -2.29 18.16 11.79
N LEU A 184 -2.35 17.85 13.10
CA LEU A 184 -3.32 16.93 13.72
C LEU A 184 -4.51 17.63 14.41
N GLY A 185 -4.47 18.95 14.55
CA GLY A 185 -5.52 19.73 15.21
C GLY A 185 -6.81 19.85 14.40
N PRO A 186 -7.78 20.67 14.86
CA PRO A 186 -9.03 20.95 14.14
C PRO A 186 -8.78 21.35 12.68
N GLY A 187 -9.39 20.65 11.72
CA GLY A 187 -9.16 20.87 10.27
C GLY A 187 -7.72 20.65 9.78
N GLY A 188 -6.86 20.12 10.67
CA GLY A 188 -5.41 19.98 10.49
C GLY A 188 -4.58 21.21 10.89
N VAL A 189 -5.15 22.18 11.61
CA VAL A 189 -4.41 23.34 12.13
C VAL A 189 -3.90 23.08 13.55
N GLY A 190 -2.58 23.04 13.71
CA GLY A 190 -1.93 22.81 15.02
C GLY A 190 -1.76 21.32 15.34
N GLY A 191 -1.15 21.03 16.48
CA GLY A 191 -0.78 19.68 16.90
C GLY A 191 -1.35 19.30 18.26
N THR A 192 -1.48 17.99 18.48
CA THR A 192 -2.16 17.36 19.62
C THR A 192 -1.21 16.72 20.63
N ASP A 193 0.08 17.04 20.56
CA ASP A 193 1.14 16.51 21.41
C ASP A 193 1.58 17.47 22.53
N GLY A 194 0.87 18.58 22.73
CA GLY A 194 1.22 19.58 23.73
C GLY A 194 2.43 20.45 23.36
N THR A 195 2.83 20.52 22.09
CA THR A 195 3.93 21.38 21.64
C THR A 195 3.48 22.57 20.80
N SER A 196 2.28 22.50 20.20
CA SER A 196 1.78 23.50 19.27
C SER A 196 1.07 24.69 19.97
N SER A 197 0.66 25.69 19.18
CA SER A 197 -0.18 26.78 19.71
C SER A 197 -1.60 26.34 20.10
N LEU A 198 -2.07 25.16 19.66
CA LEU A 198 -3.36 24.60 20.10
C LEU A 198 -3.25 24.27 21.58
N ARG A 199 -3.85 25.10 22.43
CA ARG A 199 -3.63 25.07 23.87
C ARG A 199 -4.61 24.17 24.61
N PHE A 200 -5.83 24.10 24.10
CA PHE A 200 -6.82 23.14 24.55
C PHE A 200 -7.79 22.86 23.42
N TRP A 201 -8.35 21.66 23.44
CA TRP A 201 -9.39 21.24 22.50
C TRP A 201 -10.33 20.25 23.17
N TYR A 202 -11.60 20.63 23.26
CA TYR A 202 -12.65 19.84 23.88
C TYR A 202 -13.74 19.58 22.85
N ASP A 203 -14.10 18.31 22.69
CA ASP A 203 -15.14 17.85 21.76
C ASP A 203 -16.03 16.84 22.49
N ALA A 204 -17.33 17.14 22.58
CA ALA A 204 -18.30 16.27 23.23
C ALA A 204 -18.42 14.89 22.55
N ASN A 205 -18.03 14.78 21.28
CA ASN A 205 -18.04 13.52 20.53
C ASN A 205 -16.88 12.59 20.89
N ASN A 206 -15.88 13.09 21.61
CA ASN A 206 -14.77 12.31 22.13
C ASN A 206 -15.00 11.82 23.57
N GLU A 207 -16.16 12.12 24.15
CA GLU A 207 -16.53 11.71 25.50
C GLU A 207 -17.48 10.51 25.51
N SER A 208 -17.48 9.76 26.62
CA SER A 208 -18.27 8.54 26.77
C SER A 208 -19.21 8.62 27.98
N TYR A 209 -20.22 9.48 27.88
CA TYR A 209 -21.28 9.62 28.89
C TYR A 209 -22.61 9.05 28.36
N SER A 210 -23.48 8.62 29.28
CA SER A 210 -24.87 8.29 28.94
C SER A 210 -25.69 9.56 28.72
N ASN A 211 -26.72 9.51 27.88
CA ASN A 211 -27.61 10.65 27.65
C ASN A 211 -28.25 11.16 28.97
N GLY A 212 -28.17 12.46 29.22
CA GLY A 212 -28.62 13.14 30.43
C GLY A 212 -27.70 13.01 31.65
N ALA A 213 -26.56 12.32 31.53
CA ALA A 213 -25.64 12.18 32.65
C ALA A 213 -24.89 13.49 32.94
N SER A 214 -24.69 13.82 34.23
CA SER A 214 -23.87 14.96 34.61
C SER A 214 -22.40 14.75 34.23
N ILE A 215 -21.79 15.74 33.60
CA ILE A 215 -20.40 15.73 33.16
C ILE A 215 -19.53 16.20 34.32
N SER A 216 -18.53 15.40 34.72
CA SER A 216 -17.54 15.81 35.74
C SER A 216 -16.25 16.32 35.12
N SER A 217 -15.98 15.88 33.90
CA SER A 217 -14.71 16.11 33.23
C SER A 217 -14.85 16.00 31.73
N VAL A 218 -14.08 16.79 30.99
CA VAL A 218 -13.93 16.67 29.54
C VAL A 218 -12.45 16.66 29.21
N SER A 219 -12.05 15.67 28.41
CA SER A 219 -10.66 15.39 28.06
C SER A 219 -10.11 16.45 27.11
N ASP A 220 -8.84 16.82 27.30
CA ASP A 220 -8.15 17.76 26.42
C ASP A 220 -7.43 17.02 25.29
N LEU A 221 -7.83 17.28 24.05
CA LEU A 221 -7.26 16.67 22.83
C LEU A 221 -5.99 17.38 22.35
N SER A 222 -5.59 18.50 22.95
CA SER A 222 -4.40 19.26 22.52
C SER A 222 -3.06 18.66 22.95
N GLY A 223 -3.09 17.69 23.87
CA GLY A 223 -1.90 17.07 24.48
C GLY A 223 -1.32 17.84 25.66
N TYR A 224 -1.84 19.02 26.00
CA TYR A 224 -1.42 19.75 27.21
C TYR A 224 -2.00 19.22 28.52
N GLY A 225 -3.02 18.37 28.46
CA GLY A 225 -3.68 17.81 29.64
C GLY A 225 -4.48 18.85 30.43
N ASN A 226 -4.96 19.91 29.77
CA ASN A 226 -5.78 20.95 30.38
C ASN A 226 -7.24 20.46 30.53
N THR A 227 -7.48 19.32 31.16
CA THR A 227 -8.83 18.75 31.34
C THR A 227 -9.80 19.76 31.96
N LEU A 228 -11.00 19.88 31.38
CA LEU A 228 -12.10 20.62 32.00
C LEU A 228 -12.69 19.80 33.13
N THR A 229 -13.04 20.42 34.25
CA THR A 229 -13.63 19.73 35.41
C THR A 229 -14.76 20.52 36.04
N ALA A 230 -15.75 19.83 36.59
CA ALA A 230 -16.86 20.38 37.36
C ALA A 230 -17.25 19.46 38.51
N SER A 231 -17.88 20.01 39.56
CA SER A 231 -18.31 19.25 40.73
C SER A 231 -19.66 19.72 41.24
N GLY A 232 -20.34 18.90 42.06
CA GLY A 232 -21.60 19.31 42.67
C GLY A 232 -22.73 19.53 41.66
N GLY A 233 -23.53 20.57 41.89
CA GLY A 233 -24.71 20.93 41.09
C GLY A 233 -24.42 21.85 39.91
N GLU A 234 -23.16 22.26 39.70
CA GLU A 234 -22.72 23.13 38.60
C GLU A 234 -22.31 22.30 37.36
N ARG A 235 -22.73 21.03 37.30
CA ARG A 235 -22.27 20.07 36.29
C ARG A 235 -23.22 20.06 35.11
N PRO A 236 -22.75 20.41 33.89
CA PRO A 236 -23.59 20.31 32.70
C PRO A 236 -24.00 18.87 32.44
N SER A 237 -25.07 18.69 31.67
CA SER A 237 -25.55 17.39 31.25
C SER A 237 -25.02 17.01 29.87
N TYR A 238 -24.74 15.72 29.66
CA TYR A 238 -24.33 15.20 28.36
C TYR A 238 -25.54 14.88 27.51
N THR A 239 -25.59 15.42 26.29
CA THR A 239 -26.61 15.06 25.31
C THR A 239 -25.98 14.22 24.20
N LEU A 240 -26.44 12.99 24.07
CA LEU A 240 -25.92 12.02 23.10
C LEU A 240 -26.63 12.20 21.76
N THR A 241 -25.84 12.34 20.68
CA THR A 241 -26.27 12.29 19.27
C THR A 241 -27.62 12.95 18.99
N THR A 242 -27.63 14.26 18.74
CA THR A 242 -28.87 15.00 18.48
C THR A 242 -29.05 15.32 17.00
N ALA A 243 -30.27 15.14 16.47
CA ALA A 243 -30.59 15.57 15.11
C ALA A 243 -30.38 17.09 14.91
N ALA A 244 -30.41 17.89 15.99
CA ALA A 244 -30.21 19.33 15.93
C ALA A 244 -28.76 19.75 15.62
N ILE A 245 -27.78 18.86 15.83
CA ILE A 245 -26.35 19.16 15.61
C ILE A 245 -25.67 18.08 14.76
N ASN A 246 -26.31 17.72 13.65
CA ASN A 246 -25.84 16.70 12.72
C ASN A 246 -25.59 15.31 13.35
N ASN A 247 -26.48 14.88 14.25
CA ASN A 247 -26.37 13.61 15.00
C ASN A 247 -25.10 13.50 15.88
N LEU A 248 -24.49 14.63 16.22
CA LEU A 248 -23.34 14.69 17.13
C LEU A 248 -23.78 14.93 18.58
N SER A 249 -22.89 14.62 19.51
CA SER A 249 -23.08 14.86 20.94
C SER A 249 -22.76 16.31 21.32
N SER A 250 -23.32 16.77 22.44
CA SER A 250 -23.08 18.09 22.99
C SER A 250 -23.11 18.11 24.52
N MET A 251 -22.56 19.17 25.10
CA MET A 251 -22.66 19.50 26.53
C MET A 251 -23.76 20.54 26.71
N SER A 252 -24.78 20.25 27.53
CA SER A 252 -25.92 21.12 27.78
C SER A 252 -25.80 21.81 29.14
N PHE A 253 -25.99 23.13 29.15
CA PHE A 253 -25.83 24.03 30.30
C PHE A 253 -27.15 24.72 30.59
N ASP A 254 -27.49 24.88 31.88
CA ASP A 254 -28.77 25.44 32.35
C ASP A 254 -28.69 26.87 32.91
N GLY A 255 -27.56 27.56 32.69
CA GLY A 255 -27.28 28.89 33.24
C GLY A 255 -26.57 28.89 34.60
N ASN A 256 -26.58 27.77 35.34
CA ASN A 256 -25.80 27.59 36.58
C ASN A 256 -24.63 26.60 36.42
N ASP A 257 -24.59 25.89 35.31
CA ASP A 257 -23.54 24.93 34.98
C ASP A 257 -22.26 25.61 34.49
N GLU A 258 -21.10 25.08 34.90
CA GLU A 258 -19.80 25.50 34.34
C GLU A 258 -18.76 24.39 34.40
N LEU A 259 -17.82 24.42 33.45
CA LEU A 259 -16.64 23.58 33.42
C LEU A 259 -15.39 24.45 33.51
N GLU A 260 -14.47 24.11 34.41
CA GLU A 260 -13.26 24.88 34.67
C GLU A 260 -11.99 24.13 34.25
N THR A 261 -11.06 24.83 33.58
CA THR A 261 -9.71 24.33 33.31
C THR A 261 -8.77 24.63 34.47
N SER A 262 -7.78 23.78 34.73
CA SER A 262 -6.62 24.14 35.60
C SER A 262 -5.66 25.14 34.94
N TYR A 263 -5.76 25.34 33.62
CA TYR A 263 -4.93 26.24 32.85
C TYR A 263 -5.22 27.72 33.17
N LYS A 264 -4.21 28.42 33.67
CA LYS A 264 -4.26 29.87 33.95
C LYS A 264 -3.74 30.67 32.76
N GLY A 265 -4.63 31.00 31.84
CA GLY A 265 -4.30 31.84 30.70
C GLY A 265 -4.40 33.34 31.00
N ASN A 266 -3.93 34.15 30.06
CA ASN A 266 -3.91 35.60 30.19
C ASN A 266 -5.04 36.21 29.35
N SER A 267 -5.84 37.10 29.93
CA SER A 267 -6.96 37.75 29.23
C SER A 267 -6.53 38.70 28.11
N ASN A 268 -5.25 39.09 28.03
CA ASN A 268 -4.67 40.04 27.07
C ASN A 268 -3.49 39.45 26.28
N GLU A 269 -3.52 38.16 25.94
CA GLU A 269 -2.51 37.51 25.06
C GLU A 269 -3.00 37.36 23.62
N ASN A 270 -2.11 37.04 22.68
CA ASN A 270 -2.53 36.62 21.35
C ASN A 270 -3.34 35.33 21.46
N MET A 271 -4.51 35.28 20.85
CA MET A 271 -5.37 34.09 20.94
C MET A 271 -6.35 34.00 19.78
N SER A 272 -6.78 32.78 19.52
CA SER A 272 -7.93 32.50 18.67
C SER A 272 -8.80 31.45 19.35
N PHE A 273 -10.10 31.69 19.43
CA PHE A 273 -11.08 30.74 19.94
C PHE A 273 -12.04 30.35 18.84
N PHE A 274 -12.49 29.10 18.88
CA PHE A 274 -13.60 28.60 18.10
C PHE A 274 -14.51 27.80 19.02
N MET A 275 -15.80 27.91 18.79
CA MET A 275 -16.84 27.24 19.55
C MET A 275 -18.01 26.95 18.63
N VAL A 276 -18.51 25.72 18.70
CA VAL A 276 -19.80 25.34 18.11
C VAL A 276 -20.81 25.35 19.23
N VAL A 277 -21.74 26.30 19.18
CA VAL A 277 -22.64 26.60 20.31
C VAL A 277 -24.03 26.92 19.80
N ASN A 278 -25.03 26.52 20.57
CA ASN A 278 -26.35 27.11 20.57
C ASN A 278 -26.61 27.75 21.94
N TYR A 279 -27.54 28.69 21.98
CA TYR A 279 -27.94 29.36 23.21
C TYR A 279 -29.44 29.64 23.17
N GLU A 280 -30.02 29.80 24.36
CA GLU A 280 -31.37 30.28 24.56
C GLU A 280 -31.30 31.70 25.11
N ASN A 281 -31.90 32.68 24.43
CA ASN A 281 -31.90 34.06 24.92
C ASN A 281 -32.67 34.17 26.26
N THR A 282 -31.96 34.50 27.33
CA THR A 282 -32.52 34.69 28.68
C THR A 282 -32.93 36.15 28.97
N ASN A 283 -32.77 37.07 28.02
CA ASN A 283 -32.86 38.53 28.15
C ASN A 283 -31.79 39.13 29.08
N GLU A 284 -30.68 38.43 29.29
CA GLU A 284 -29.49 38.90 30.02
C GLU A 284 -28.21 38.55 29.23
N LEU A 285 -27.03 38.87 29.78
CA LEU A 285 -25.75 38.48 29.16
C LEU A 285 -25.38 37.05 29.59
N ASP A 286 -25.54 36.09 28.69
CA ASP A 286 -25.17 34.69 28.89
C ASP A 286 -23.73 34.44 28.46
N VAL A 287 -22.87 34.02 29.40
CA VAL A 287 -21.44 33.79 29.16
C VAL A 287 -21.19 32.33 28.83
N ALA A 288 -20.86 32.06 27.56
CA ALA A 288 -20.49 30.73 27.07
C ALA A 288 -19.02 30.36 27.36
N LEU A 289 -18.12 31.35 27.45
CA LEU A 289 -16.74 31.12 27.86
C LEU A 289 -16.15 32.37 28.51
N GLN A 290 -15.34 32.17 29.55
CA GLN A 290 -14.50 33.20 30.14
C GLN A 290 -13.05 32.73 30.21
N HIS A 291 -12.13 33.57 29.74
CA HIS A 291 -10.70 33.34 29.73
C HIS A 291 -9.94 34.42 30.50
N GLY A 292 -8.98 34.02 31.32
CA GLY A 292 -8.14 34.95 32.08
C GLY A 292 -8.92 35.87 33.03
N GLY A 293 -10.19 35.55 33.31
CA GLY A 293 -11.08 36.28 34.21
C GLY A 293 -11.65 37.61 33.69
N ARG A 294 -11.38 37.98 32.43
CA ARG A 294 -11.75 39.30 31.84
C ARG A 294 -12.01 39.30 30.33
N ASN A 295 -11.85 38.16 29.65
CA ASN A 295 -12.04 38.02 28.21
C ASN A 295 -13.14 36.97 28.00
N THR A 296 -14.25 37.32 27.36
CA THR A 296 -15.42 36.43 27.31
C THR A 296 -15.88 36.15 25.88
N ILE A 297 -16.80 35.19 25.78
CA ILE A 297 -17.62 34.86 24.63
C ILE A 297 -19.02 34.67 25.22
N GLY A 298 -19.99 35.46 24.80
CA GLY A 298 -21.35 35.40 25.31
C GLY A 298 -22.39 35.95 24.34
N PHE A 299 -23.63 36.01 24.79
CA PHE A 299 -24.79 36.45 24.02
C PHE A 299 -25.62 37.40 24.86
N ASP A 300 -26.10 38.49 24.27
CA ASP A 300 -26.92 39.47 24.96
C ASP A 300 -28.42 39.35 24.65
N ASP A 301 -29.19 40.26 25.25
CA ASP A 301 -30.64 40.38 25.11
C ASP A 301 -31.11 40.70 23.67
N ASP A 302 -30.26 41.31 22.85
CA ASP A 302 -30.51 41.61 21.43
C ASP A 302 -30.15 40.43 20.50
N GLU A 303 -29.84 39.25 21.06
CA GLU A 303 -29.34 38.08 20.33
C GLU A 303 -28.01 38.36 19.61
N LYS A 304 -27.23 39.32 20.11
CA LYS A 304 -25.92 39.63 19.55
C LYS A 304 -24.86 38.89 20.30
N TYR A 305 -23.91 38.39 19.53
CA TYR A 305 -22.66 37.92 20.09
C TYR A 305 -21.97 39.07 20.85
N ALA A 306 -21.66 38.85 22.11
CA ALA A 306 -21.16 39.83 23.05
C ALA A 306 -19.87 39.38 23.72
N ASP A 307 -18.95 40.31 23.89
CA ASP A 307 -17.73 40.13 24.67
C ASP A 307 -17.63 41.23 25.72
N TYR A 308 -17.66 40.82 26.97
CA TYR A 308 -17.39 41.66 28.10
C TYR A 308 -15.88 41.82 28.32
N VAL A 309 -15.40 43.03 28.06
CA VAL A 309 -13.98 43.38 28.18
C VAL A 309 -13.82 44.70 28.89
N GLY A 310 -13.06 44.71 30.00
CA GLY A 310 -12.68 45.93 30.72
C GLY A 310 -13.84 46.80 31.21
N GLY A 311 -15.04 46.23 31.42
CA GLY A 311 -16.20 46.93 31.95
C GLY A 311 -17.30 47.29 30.95
N GLU A 312 -17.09 47.03 29.65
CA GLU A 312 -18.06 47.31 28.59
C GLU A 312 -18.39 46.04 27.78
N ASN A 313 -19.65 45.94 27.35
CA ASN A 313 -20.11 44.90 26.43
C ASN A 313 -19.84 45.34 24.99
N HIS A 314 -19.01 44.60 24.27
CA HIS A 314 -18.81 44.77 22.84
C HIS A 314 -19.69 43.78 22.10
N LYS A 315 -20.60 44.29 21.28
CA LYS A 315 -21.63 43.51 20.60
C LYS A 315 -21.34 43.43 19.11
N SER A 316 -21.62 42.29 18.51
CA SER A 316 -21.57 42.09 17.07
C SER A 316 -22.56 42.94 16.29
N ALA A 317 -22.23 43.26 15.04
CA ALA A 317 -23.11 44.04 14.17
C ALA A 317 -24.38 43.29 13.73
N LEU A 318 -24.36 41.95 13.73
CA LEU A 318 -25.47 41.10 13.29
C LEU A 318 -26.05 40.33 14.48
N SER A 319 -27.38 40.25 14.55
CA SER A 319 -28.06 39.31 15.44
C SER A 319 -27.79 37.88 14.98
N ASN A 320 -27.43 37.00 15.90
CA ASN A 320 -27.29 35.58 15.63
C ASN A 320 -28.53 34.84 16.16
N PRO A 321 -29.32 34.19 15.29
CA PRO A 321 -30.48 33.42 15.75
C PRO A 321 -30.08 32.35 16.78
N ASN A 322 -31.00 32.01 17.67
CA ASN A 322 -30.87 30.96 18.70
C ASN A 322 -30.84 29.55 18.07
N THR A 323 -29.87 29.31 17.20
CA THR A 323 -29.60 28.07 16.47
C THR A 323 -28.12 27.73 16.59
N TRP A 324 -27.75 26.49 16.25
CA TRP A 324 -26.34 26.11 16.20
C TRP A 324 -25.55 26.99 15.22
N GLY A 325 -24.40 27.47 15.68
CA GLY A 325 -23.49 28.29 14.88
C GLY A 325 -22.03 28.07 15.26
N ILE A 326 -21.14 28.44 14.34
CA ILE A 326 -19.70 28.49 14.55
C ILE A 326 -19.36 29.92 15.00
N HIS A 327 -18.94 30.04 16.27
CA HIS A 327 -18.52 31.28 16.88
C HIS A 327 -17.02 31.27 17.07
N SER A 328 -16.34 32.23 16.46
CA SER A 328 -14.90 32.38 16.63
C SER A 328 -14.48 33.80 16.93
N LYS A 329 -13.33 33.92 17.59
CA LYS A 329 -12.76 35.18 18.04
C LYS A 329 -11.27 35.15 17.80
N THR A 330 -10.74 36.18 17.16
CA THR A 330 -9.29 36.41 17.12
C THR A 330 -8.95 37.66 17.89
N PHE A 331 -7.92 37.57 18.73
CA PHE A 331 -7.43 38.69 19.51
C PHE A 331 -5.91 38.83 19.37
N ALA A 332 -5.46 40.02 19.02
CA ALA A 332 -4.06 40.43 19.01
C ALA A 332 -3.73 41.23 20.29
N ASN A 333 -2.57 41.02 20.88
CA ASN A 333 -2.15 41.68 22.12
C ASN A 333 -1.64 43.13 21.91
N SER A 334 -1.50 43.58 20.67
CA SER A 334 -1.02 44.92 20.30
C SER A 334 -1.57 45.34 18.92
N GLY A 335 -1.50 46.63 18.59
CA GLY A 335 -1.98 47.20 17.32
C GLY A 335 -3.38 47.84 17.38
N THR A 336 -3.93 48.21 16.23
CA THR A 336 -5.31 48.70 16.06
C THR A 336 -6.24 47.56 15.62
N ASN A 337 -7.53 47.62 15.96
CA ASN A 337 -8.53 46.59 15.59
C ASN A 337 -8.12 45.18 16.02
N ARG A 338 -7.72 45.10 17.29
CA ARG A 338 -7.11 43.93 17.91
C ARG A 338 -8.07 42.76 18.07
N LEU A 339 -9.37 43.03 18.03
CA LEU A 339 -10.42 42.07 18.30
C LEU A 339 -11.33 41.93 17.08
N LYS A 340 -11.52 40.69 16.63
CA LYS A 340 -12.46 40.34 15.57
C LYS A 340 -13.27 39.13 16.01
N PHE A 341 -14.55 39.15 15.66
CA PHE A 341 -15.47 38.06 15.89
C PHE A 341 -16.03 37.58 14.58
N TYR A 342 -16.25 36.28 14.50
CA TYR A 342 -16.83 35.66 13.33
C TYR A 342 -17.99 34.79 13.75
N VAL A 343 -19.09 34.93 13.01
CA VAL A 343 -20.25 34.04 13.10
C VAL A 343 -20.38 33.38 11.74
N ASN A 344 -20.21 32.05 11.70
CA ASN A 344 -20.20 31.26 10.47
C ASN A 344 -19.25 31.87 9.41
N ASN A 345 -18.02 32.18 9.85
CA ASN A 345 -16.93 32.83 9.11
C ASN A 345 -17.18 34.29 8.65
N ASN A 346 -18.35 34.87 8.89
CA ASN A 346 -18.57 36.28 8.58
C ASN A 346 -17.99 37.17 9.68
N ASN A 347 -17.05 38.07 9.34
CA ASN A 347 -16.50 39.01 10.33
C ASN A 347 -17.57 40.04 10.69
N THR A 348 -17.98 40.05 11.95
CA THR A 348 -19.05 40.93 12.41
C THR A 348 -18.55 42.22 13.04
N ASP A 349 -17.22 42.42 13.24
CA ASP A 349 -16.69 43.48 14.10
C ASP A 349 -15.27 44.01 13.78
N GLY A 350 -14.92 45.16 14.40
CA GLY A 350 -13.56 45.74 14.34
C GLY A 350 -13.36 46.97 15.24
N PHE A 351 -13.02 46.75 16.51
CA PHE A 351 -12.84 47.82 17.51
C PHE A 351 -11.48 47.75 18.22
N THR A 352 -11.05 48.88 18.81
CA THR A 352 -9.82 48.98 19.61
C THR A 352 -10.17 49.00 21.09
N HIS A 353 -9.58 48.10 21.89
CA HIS A 353 -9.86 48.01 23.32
C HIS A 353 -8.61 47.76 24.17
N ASN A 354 -8.66 48.21 25.43
CA ASN A 354 -7.65 47.94 26.46
C ASN A 354 -8.20 46.90 27.44
N ILE A 355 -7.69 45.66 27.38
CA ILE A 355 -8.05 44.62 28.35
C ILE A 355 -7.13 44.73 29.56
N GLU A 356 -7.71 44.65 30.76
CA GLU A 356 -6.93 44.44 31.98
C GLU A 356 -6.10 43.16 31.84
N ASN A 357 -4.79 43.26 32.08
CA ASN A 357 -3.92 42.10 32.07
C ASN A 357 -4.17 41.27 33.35
N ARG A 358 -5.06 40.27 33.25
CA ARG A 358 -5.39 39.34 34.33
C ARG A 358 -5.10 37.91 33.90
N SER A 359 -4.48 37.16 34.80
CA SER A 359 -4.28 35.72 34.68
C SER A 359 -5.27 34.98 35.57
N SER A 360 -6.05 34.09 34.97
CA SER A 360 -7.05 33.27 35.66
C SER A 360 -7.36 32.03 34.83
N ASN A 361 -8.13 31.12 35.41
CA ASN A 361 -8.60 29.91 34.74
C ASN A 361 -9.48 30.25 33.53
N THR A 362 -9.74 29.25 32.70
CA THR A 362 -10.77 29.30 31.67
C THR A 362 -12.01 28.56 32.15
N TRP A 363 -13.16 29.17 31.99
CA TRP A 363 -14.47 28.57 32.23
C TRP A 363 -15.23 28.41 30.92
N VAL A 364 -15.93 27.29 30.77
CA VAL A 364 -16.81 26.97 29.65
C VAL A 364 -18.22 26.77 30.19
N GLY A 365 -19.20 27.40 29.56
CA GLY A 365 -20.60 27.43 29.98
C GLY A 365 -20.92 28.43 31.10
N GLY A 366 -19.91 29.10 31.66
CA GLY A 366 -20.11 30.02 32.77
C GLY A 366 -18.94 30.97 32.99
N ASN A 367 -18.95 31.62 34.15
CA ASN A 367 -18.10 32.78 34.40
C ASN A 367 -17.43 32.84 35.77
N GLY A 368 -17.21 31.74 36.49
CA GLY A 368 -16.35 31.62 37.67
C GLY A 368 -16.55 32.67 38.79
N SER A 369 -16.09 33.91 38.58
CA SER A 369 -16.25 35.04 39.52
C SER A 369 -16.40 36.43 38.87
N GLY A 370 -16.64 36.51 37.56
CA GLY A 370 -16.83 37.77 36.83
C GLY A 370 -18.26 37.89 36.33
N GLY A 371 -19.02 38.90 36.79
CA GLY A 371 -20.47 39.00 36.59
C GLY A 371 -21.00 38.78 35.16
N GLY A 372 -22.28 38.38 35.09
CA GLY A 372 -23.01 37.83 33.93
C GLY A 372 -23.77 36.57 34.35
N THR A 373 -24.72 36.07 33.56
CA THR A 373 -25.34 34.75 33.75
C THR A 373 -24.53 33.68 33.04
N GLY A 374 -24.60 32.42 33.50
CA GLY A 374 -24.01 31.30 32.77
C GLY A 374 -24.79 31.03 31.47
N LEU A 375 -24.21 30.24 30.59
CA LEU A 375 -24.86 29.82 29.35
C LEU A 375 -26.10 28.97 29.68
N ASN A 376 -27.26 29.38 29.18
CA ASN A 376 -28.37 28.48 28.94
C ASN A 376 -28.32 28.04 27.46
N GLY A 377 -27.91 26.79 27.20
CA GLY A 377 -27.60 26.36 25.84
C GLY A 377 -26.76 25.09 25.76
N SER A 378 -26.11 24.87 24.64
CA SER A 378 -25.32 23.67 24.39
C SER A 378 -24.06 23.97 23.57
N ILE A 379 -22.96 23.28 23.91
CA ILE A 379 -21.67 23.38 23.22
C ILE A 379 -21.30 22.01 22.67
N GLY A 380 -21.03 21.92 21.37
CA GLY A 380 -20.56 20.70 20.72
C GLY A 380 -19.04 20.55 20.84
N GLU A 381 -18.30 21.62 20.53
CA GLU A 381 -16.84 21.64 20.51
C GLU A 381 -16.32 23.04 20.78
N VAL A 382 -15.17 23.13 21.46
CA VAL A 382 -14.51 24.40 21.79
C VAL A 382 -13.00 24.20 21.89
N PHE A 383 -12.24 25.12 21.29
CA PHE A 383 -10.78 25.08 21.32
C PHE A 383 -10.14 26.47 21.25
N LYS A 384 -8.88 26.53 21.69
CA LYS A 384 -8.08 27.76 21.78
C LYS A 384 -6.70 27.59 21.19
N TYR A 385 -6.27 28.58 20.43
CA TYR A 385 -4.87 28.80 20.09
C TYR A 385 -4.26 29.95 20.90
N THR A 386 -2.98 29.86 21.28
CA THR A 386 -2.18 30.94 21.91
C THR A 386 -1.55 31.89 20.89
N LYS A 387 -2.04 31.87 19.65
CA LYS A 387 -1.69 32.81 18.59
C LYS A 387 -2.94 33.34 17.91
N THR A 388 -2.81 34.48 17.27
CA THR A 388 -3.80 34.96 16.30
C THR A 388 -3.63 34.13 15.03
N LEU A 389 -4.61 33.29 14.70
CA LEU A 389 -4.58 32.48 13.48
C LEU A 389 -4.63 33.38 12.26
N ASN A 390 -3.93 32.97 11.21
CA ASN A 390 -3.96 33.66 9.94
C ASN A 390 -5.25 33.35 9.16
N THR A 391 -5.50 34.03 8.04
CA THR A 391 -6.76 33.89 7.30
C THR A 391 -6.93 32.48 6.70
N ALA A 392 -5.87 31.89 6.14
CA ALA A 392 -5.93 30.52 5.61
C ALA A 392 -6.23 29.47 6.69
N GLU A 393 -5.57 29.54 7.84
CA GLU A 393 -5.82 28.66 8.99
C GLU A 393 -7.27 28.76 9.47
N ARG A 394 -7.86 29.97 9.53
CA ARG A 394 -9.27 30.11 9.90
C ARG A 394 -10.21 29.49 8.87
N ILE A 395 -9.99 29.76 7.59
CA ILE A 395 -10.81 29.19 6.51
C ILE A 395 -10.82 27.65 6.60
N VAL A 396 -9.65 27.04 6.85
CA VAL A 396 -9.54 25.59 7.03
C VAL A 396 -10.37 25.09 8.21
N ILE A 397 -10.27 25.75 9.37
CA ILE A 397 -11.04 25.38 10.57
C ILE A 397 -12.54 25.57 10.37
N ASP A 398 -12.96 26.69 9.77
CA ASP A 398 -14.38 26.99 9.55
C ASP A 398 -15.01 25.96 8.61
N ASN A 399 -14.33 25.52 7.55
CA ASN A 399 -14.81 24.45 6.66
C ASN A 399 -14.85 23.09 7.36
N TYR A 400 -13.87 22.77 8.22
CA TYR A 400 -13.91 21.57 9.06
C TYR A 400 -15.13 21.54 9.99
N LEU A 401 -15.41 22.65 10.68
CA LEU A 401 -16.55 22.76 11.58
C LEU A 401 -17.88 22.77 10.82
N SER A 402 -17.91 23.43 9.66
CA SER A 402 -19.07 23.49 8.78
C SER A 402 -19.50 22.09 8.36
N ALA A 403 -18.59 21.32 7.79
CA ALA A 403 -18.84 19.95 7.37
C ALA A 403 -19.26 19.08 8.55
N LYS A 404 -18.49 19.09 9.64
CA LYS A 404 -18.74 18.23 10.81
C LYS A 404 -20.13 18.46 11.41
N TYR A 405 -20.55 19.71 11.56
CA TYR A 405 -21.78 20.07 12.27
C TYR A 405 -22.96 20.45 11.34
N ASP A 406 -22.79 20.34 10.03
CA ASP A 406 -23.78 20.76 9.01
C ASP A 406 -24.22 22.24 9.20
N ILE A 407 -23.22 23.12 9.40
CA ILE A 407 -23.43 24.55 9.62
C ILE A 407 -22.98 25.30 8.38
N GLY A 408 -23.92 25.81 7.59
CA GLY A 408 -23.62 26.52 6.34
C GLY A 408 -22.77 27.79 6.55
N LEU A 409 -21.76 27.95 5.70
CA LEU A 409 -20.93 29.15 5.64
C LEU A 409 -21.44 30.08 4.53
N SER A 410 -21.58 31.37 4.84
CA SER A 410 -22.01 32.37 3.83
C SER A 410 -20.86 32.90 2.96
N THR A 411 -19.62 32.72 3.42
CA THR A 411 -18.39 33.13 2.74
C THR A 411 -17.28 32.14 3.01
N ASN A 412 -16.41 31.95 2.02
CA ASN A 412 -15.32 30.97 2.04
C ASN A 412 -15.74 29.53 2.38
N ASP A 413 -16.92 29.16 1.90
CA ASP A 413 -17.39 27.77 1.84
C ASP A 413 -16.69 27.06 0.68
N PHE A 414 -15.56 26.42 0.97
CA PHE A 414 -14.63 25.88 -0.03
C PHE A 414 -14.62 24.35 -0.07
N TYR A 415 -15.00 23.70 1.04
CA TYR A 415 -15.32 22.28 1.02
C TYR A 415 -16.81 22.16 0.71
N THR A 416 -17.14 21.54 -0.43
CA THR A 416 -18.54 21.43 -0.90
C THR A 416 -19.03 19.99 -1.00
N GLN A 417 -18.16 19.02 -0.64
CA GLN A 417 -18.50 17.59 -0.62
C GLN A 417 -19.26 17.16 0.63
N ASP A 418 -19.61 18.12 1.48
CA ASP A 418 -20.44 18.04 2.67
C ASP A 418 -21.90 18.50 2.46
N ASN A 419 -22.22 18.99 1.26
CA ASN A 419 -23.58 19.43 0.94
C ASN A 419 -24.57 18.26 0.79
N ALA A 420 -25.85 18.56 0.95
CA ALA A 420 -26.95 17.59 0.86
C ALA A 420 -26.86 16.65 -0.37
N GLY A 421 -26.81 15.33 -0.10
CA GLY A 421 -26.64 14.29 -1.12
C GLY A 421 -25.21 13.76 -1.23
N PHE A 422 -24.27 14.41 -0.56
CA PHE A 422 -22.91 13.93 -0.31
C PHE A 422 -22.76 13.65 1.19
N ASN A 423 -21.86 12.74 1.54
CA ASN A 423 -21.67 12.26 2.90
C ASN A 423 -20.17 12.05 3.09
N PHE A 424 -19.37 13.13 2.97
CA PHE A 424 -17.91 13.11 3.12
C PHE A 424 -17.47 14.07 4.24
N ASP A 425 -18.30 14.18 5.26
CA ASP A 425 -18.29 15.28 6.23
C ASP A 425 -17.32 14.99 7.40
N HIS A 426 -16.67 13.84 7.35
CA HIS A 426 -15.89 13.31 8.44
C HIS A 426 -14.40 13.53 8.22
N ASP A 427 -13.73 13.87 9.32
CA ASP A 427 -12.27 14.07 9.38
C ASP A 427 -11.77 15.02 8.27
N VAL A 428 -12.55 16.07 8.00
CA VAL A 428 -12.23 17.08 6.98
C VAL A 428 -10.97 17.82 7.36
N ALA A 429 -10.06 17.93 6.41
CA ALA A 429 -8.81 18.67 6.52
C ALA A 429 -8.53 19.43 5.22
N GLY A 430 -7.67 20.44 5.28
CA GLY A 430 -7.33 21.22 4.11
C GLY A 430 -6.02 21.98 4.19
N ILE A 431 -5.49 22.33 3.03
CA ILE A 431 -4.32 23.19 2.82
C ILE A 431 -4.68 24.31 1.85
N GLY A 432 -3.96 25.43 1.91
CA GLY A 432 -4.16 26.51 0.95
C GLY A 432 -3.49 27.84 1.33
N GLN A 433 -3.76 28.85 0.51
CA GLN A 433 -3.33 30.22 0.70
C GLN A 433 -4.47 31.19 0.43
N ALA A 434 -4.75 32.03 1.42
CA ALA A 434 -5.81 33.02 1.37
C ALA A 434 -5.44 34.20 0.46
N THR A 435 -6.43 35.04 0.14
CA THR A 435 -6.26 36.22 -0.71
C THR A 435 -5.25 37.23 -0.15
N ASP A 436 -5.04 37.25 1.17
CA ASP A 436 -4.05 38.10 1.84
C ASP A 436 -2.62 37.54 1.82
N GLY A 437 -2.39 36.38 1.20
CA GLY A 437 -1.10 35.70 1.11
C GLY A 437 -0.73 34.87 2.33
N SER A 438 -1.57 34.83 3.37
CA SER A 438 -1.37 33.88 4.48
C SER A 438 -1.67 32.45 4.03
N ASN A 439 -0.94 31.48 4.56
CA ASN A 439 -1.00 30.09 4.11
C ASN A 439 -1.06 29.06 5.25
N HIS A 440 -1.46 27.85 4.87
CA HIS A 440 -1.42 26.63 5.68
C HIS A 440 -1.17 25.45 4.72
N THR A 441 0.03 24.86 4.78
CA THR A 441 0.54 23.99 3.70
C THR A 441 0.75 22.53 4.10
N ASP A 442 0.30 22.13 5.28
CA ASP A 442 0.53 20.82 5.87
C ASP A 442 -0.60 20.49 6.83
N SER A 443 -1.41 19.48 6.50
CA SER A 443 -2.67 19.19 7.18
C SER A 443 -3.02 17.71 7.11
N GLN A 444 -3.60 17.18 8.19
CA GLN A 444 -4.12 15.81 8.33
C GLN A 444 -5.45 15.78 9.10
N GLY A 445 -5.58 16.61 10.13
CA GLY A 445 -6.71 16.59 11.05
C GLY A 445 -6.78 15.31 11.88
N THR A 446 -8.00 14.87 12.17
CA THR A 446 -8.28 13.63 12.94
C THR A 446 -8.26 12.37 12.08
N GLY A 447 -8.11 12.52 10.76
CA GLY A 447 -8.09 11.41 9.82
C GLY A 447 -6.72 10.75 9.69
N ILE A 448 -6.65 9.78 8.78
CA ILE A 448 -5.42 9.04 8.47
C ILE A 448 -4.70 9.57 7.22
N VAL A 449 -5.23 10.60 6.57
CA VAL A 449 -4.69 11.16 5.32
C VAL A 449 -4.10 12.53 5.60
N ARG A 450 -2.80 12.65 5.36
CA ARG A 450 -2.06 13.91 5.41
C ARG A 450 -1.71 14.34 4.00
N MET A 451 -2.01 15.59 3.64
CA MET A 451 -1.51 16.20 2.42
C MET A 451 -0.70 17.44 2.75
N TYR A 452 0.42 17.61 2.07
CA TYR A 452 1.36 18.70 2.34
C TYR A 452 2.20 19.06 1.10
N ASN A 453 2.97 20.15 1.21
CA ASN A 453 3.91 20.61 0.20
C ASN A 453 3.28 20.84 -1.19
N PRO A 454 2.26 21.72 -1.31
CA PRO A 454 1.71 22.11 -2.60
C PRO A 454 2.77 22.82 -3.45
N SER A 455 2.93 22.41 -4.72
CA SER A 455 4.00 22.95 -5.59
C SER A 455 3.69 24.27 -6.28
N ALA A 456 2.42 24.69 -6.37
CA ALA A 456 2.02 25.85 -7.16
C ALA A 456 1.17 26.86 -6.38
N LEU A 457 1.34 26.93 -5.06
CA LEU A 457 0.43 27.69 -4.19
C LEU A 457 0.49 29.22 -4.40
N ALA A 458 -0.61 29.78 -4.89
CA ALA A 458 -0.88 31.21 -5.06
C ALA A 458 -2.06 31.67 -4.20
N ASN A 459 -2.37 32.97 -4.23
CA ASN A 459 -3.49 33.54 -3.48
C ASN A 459 -4.83 32.99 -3.98
N ASP A 460 -5.73 32.69 -3.04
CA ASP A 460 -7.07 32.15 -3.30
C ASP A 460 -7.09 30.69 -3.80
N GLU A 461 -6.15 29.88 -3.31
CA GLU A 461 -6.02 28.47 -3.70
C GLU A 461 -6.13 27.55 -2.48
N PHE A 462 -7.00 26.55 -2.56
CA PHE A 462 -7.25 25.60 -1.47
C PHE A 462 -7.54 24.19 -1.98
N LEU A 463 -7.11 23.22 -1.20
CA LEU A 463 -7.41 21.81 -1.38
C LEU A 463 -7.95 21.26 -0.06
N PHE A 464 -9.14 20.68 -0.09
CA PHE A 464 -9.79 20.05 1.04
C PHE A 464 -10.11 18.59 0.73
N TRP A 465 -10.10 17.74 1.75
CA TRP A 465 -10.54 16.36 1.64
C TRP A 465 -11.28 15.94 2.91
N GLY A 466 -12.29 15.10 2.74
CA GLY A 466 -13.03 14.47 3.83
C GLY A 466 -13.45 13.06 3.45
N ARG A 467 -13.78 12.24 4.46
CA ARG A 467 -14.04 10.81 4.30
C ARG A 467 -15.52 10.46 4.43
N ASP A 468 -15.92 9.35 3.81
CA ASP A 468 -17.33 9.00 3.65
C ASP A 468 -18.05 8.48 4.90
N ASN A 469 -17.32 7.93 5.89
CA ASN A 469 -17.96 7.36 7.07
C ASN A 469 -17.04 7.26 8.32
N LYS A 470 -17.65 7.29 9.51
CA LYS A 470 -17.18 6.86 10.87
C LYS A 470 -16.44 5.52 11.07
N ALA A 471 -16.72 4.53 10.21
CA ALA A 471 -16.49 3.14 10.57
C ALA A 471 -15.00 2.78 10.64
N ALA A 472 -14.71 1.64 11.27
CA ALA A 472 -13.37 1.07 11.25
C ALA A 472 -12.98 0.71 9.81
N THR A 473 -11.83 1.22 9.36
CA THR A 473 -11.32 0.99 8.02
C THR A 473 -10.80 -0.44 7.90
N ILE A 474 -11.35 -1.22 6.96
CA ILE A 474 -10.95 -2.60 6.67
C ILE A 474 -10.72 -2.78 5.17
N PHE A 475 -9.89 -3.75 4.76
CA PHE A 475 -9.79 -4.14 3.35
C PHE A 475 -10.98 -4.99 2.93
N VAL A 476 -11.55 -4.70 1.76
CA VAL A 476 -12.69 -5.38 1.16
C VAL A 476 -12.37 -5.67 -0.30
N THR A 477 -12.54 -6.92 -0.72
CA THR A 477 -12.39 -7.32 -2.12
C THR A 477 -13.55 -6.79 -2.95
N ASN A 478 -13.24 -6.02 -4.01
CA ASN A 478 -14.19 -5.65 -5.03
C ASN A 478 -14.47 -6.85 -5.93
N THR A 479 -15.72 -7.26 -6.04
CA THR A 479 -16.11 -8.46 -6.80
C THR A 479 -16.10 -8.27 -8.32
N SER A 480 -15.97 -7.04 -8.81
CA SER A 480 -15.95 -6.73 -10.25
C SER A 480 -14.54 -6.78 -10.85
N ASN A 481 -13.51 -6.52 -10.05
CA ASN A 481 -12.12 -6.50 -10.51
C ASN A 481 -11.15 -7.28 -9.59
N TYR A 482 -11.64 -7.90 -8.51
CA TYR A 482 -10.88 -8.73 -7.56
C TYR A 482 -9.73 -8.02 -6.84
N GLN A 483 -9.69 -6.70 -6.88
CA GLN A 483 -8.75 -5.90 -6.10
C GLN A 483 -9.32 -5.64 -4.71
N GLU A 484 -8.47 -5.61 -3.70
CA GLU A 484 -8.88 -5.22 -2.35
C GLU A 484 -8.74 -3.72 -2.19
N ARG A 485 -9.74 -3.08 -1.61
CA ARG A 485 -9.70 -1.65 -1.26
C ARG A 485 -10.07 -1.46 0.17
N ILE A 486 -9.53 -0.43 0.81
CA ILE A 486 -10.06 -0.05 2.12
C ILE A 486 -11.51 0.41 1.99
N SER A 487 -12.32 0.11 3.00
CA SER A 487 -13.76 0.37 3.03
C SER A 487 -14.14 1.85 3.06
N THR A 488 -13.15 2.72 3.25
CA THR A 488 -13.30 4.17 3.39
C THR A 488 -12.87 4.85 2.10
N LYS A 489 -13.65 5.84 1.68
CA LYS A 489 -13.35 6.68 0.52
C LYS A 489 -13.23 8.12 0.97
N TRP A 490 -12.44 8.88 0.24
CA TRP A 490 -12.34 10.33 0.42
C TRP A 490 -12.80 11.04 -0.83
N ARG A 491 -13.22 12.28 -0.63
CA ARG A 491 -13.57 13.18 -1.72
C ARG A 491 -12.91 14.53 -1.55
N VAL A 492 -12.49 15.10 -2.67
CA VAL A 492 -11.73 16.34 -2.71
C VAL A 492 -12.62 17.53 -3.12
N SER A 493 -12.47 18.67 -2.45
CA SER A 493 -12.85 19.98 -3.02
C SER A 493 -11.59 20.77 -3.34
N LYS A 494 -11.57 21.38 -4.52
CA LYS A 494 -10.44 22.15 -5.00
C LYS A 494 -10.89 23.54 -5.44
N ARG A 495 -10.38 24.55 -4.76
CA ARG A 495 -10.53 25.96 -5.14
C ARG A 495 -9.25 26.40 -5.84
N ASN A 496 -9.32 26.60 -7.16
CA ASN A 496 -8.16 26.90 -8.00
C ASN A 496 -7.05 25.83 -7.86
N ASP A 497 -5.86 26.05 -8.43
CA ASP A 497 -4.86 24.99 -8.59
C ASP A 497 -3.68 25.08 -7.63
N VAL A 498 -3.70 24.30 -6.54
CA VAL A 498 -2.58 24.19 -5.61
C VAL A 498 -1.34 23.47 -6.18
N GLY A 499 -1.42 22.97 -7.41
CA GLY A 499 -0.41 22.14 -8.04
C GLY A 499 -0.47 20.69 -7.55
N ASN A 500 0.68 20.02 -7.55
CA ASN A 500 0.82 18.69 -6.96
C ASN A 500 1.04 18.76 -5.45
N VAL A 501 0.72 17.67 -4.74
CA VAL A 501 0.93 17.54 -3.30
C VAL A 501 1.68 16.25 -2.96
N SER A 502 2.33 16.24 -1.80
CA SER A 502 2.76 15.02 -1.14
C SER A 502 1.63 14.46 -0.28
N PHE A 503 1.50 13.14 -0.26
CA PHE A 503 0.46 12.41 0.44
C PHE A 503 1.09 11.40 1.39
N ILE A 504 0.59 11.35 2.63
CA ILE A 504 0.92 10.31 3.61
C ILE A 504 -0.38 9.68 4.11
N LEU A 505 -0.35 8.36 4.21
CA LEU A 505 -1.37 7.51 4.81
C LEU A 505 -0.85 6.89 6.10
N ASP A 506 -1.62 7.02 7.17
CA ASP A 506 -1.38 6.35 8.46
C ASP A 506 -2.18 5.05 8.57
N LEU A 507 -1.49 3.92 8.62
CA LEU A 507 -2.08 2.58 8.73
C LEU A 507 -1.93 1.95 10.13
N ASN A 508 -1.48 2.67 11.15
CA ASN A 508 -1.27 2.10 12.50
C ASN A 508 -2.54 1.49 13.14
N GLY A 509 -3.73 1.90 12.68
CA GLY A 509 -5.02 1.36 13.12
C GLY A 509 -5.67 0.35 12.17
N ILE A 510 -4.99 -0.07 11.10
CA ILE A 510 -5.56 -0.90 10.03
C ILE A 510 -4.78 -2.21 9.94
N ASP A 511 -5.49 -3.35 9.93
CA ASP A 511 -4.86 -4.66 9.84
C ASP A 511 -4.33 -4.92 8.42
N ILE A 512 -3.00 -4.92 8.30
CA ILE A 512 -2.26 -5.30 7.09
C ILE A 512 -1.42 -6.56 7.28
N SER A 513 -1.61 -7.31 8.37
CA SER A 513 -0.76 -8.46 8.72
C SER A 513 -0.82 -9.61 7.72
N GLY A 514 -1.92 -9.74 6.97
CA GLY A 514 -2.09 -10.72 5.90
C GLY A 514 -1.58 -10.27 4.52
N LYS A 515 -1.07 -9.04 4.39
CA LYS A 515 -0.63 -8.45 3.12
C LYS A 515 0.80 -8.89 2.80
N GLN A 516 1.04 -9.25 1.54
CA GLN A 516 2.35 -9.70 1.08
C GLN A 516 3.30 -8.50 0.94
N PRO A 517 4.50 -8.52 1.56
CA PRO A 517 5.43 -7.39 1.47
C PRO A 517 5.91 -7.08 0.05
N CYS A 518 5.88 -8.07 -0.85
CA CYS A 518 6.24 -7.88 -2.26
C CYS A 518 5.14 -7.20 -3.09
N ALA A 519 3.92 -7.06 -2.56
CA ALA A 519 2.80 -6.40 -3.22
C ALA A 519 2.64 -4.99 -2.65
N THR A 520 2.68 -4.00 -3.53
CA THR A 520 2.64 -2.59 -3.14
C THR A 520 1.20 -2.13 -2.89
N LEU A 521 1.01 -1.34 -1.84
CA LEU A 521 -0.22 -0.58 -1.64
C LEU A 521 -0.29 0.56 -2.64
N LYS A 522 -1.50 0.90 -3.09
CA LYS A 522 -1.68 1.88 -4.15
C LYS A 522 -2.69 2.94 -3.77
N LEU A 523 -2.40 4.20 -4.08
CA LEU A 523 -3.36 5.28 -4.08
C LEU A 523 -4.12 5.28 -5.41
N VAL A 524 -5.44 5.12 -5.34
CA VAL A 524 -6.35 5.10 -6.50
C VAL A 524 -7.17 6.38 -6.49
N ILE A 525 -7.20 7.09 -7.62
CA ILE A 525 -7.93 8.36 -7.81
C ILE A 525 -8.83 8.25 -9.04
N ASP A 526 -10.10 8.61 -8.91
CA ASP A 526 -11.10 8.53 -9.97
C ASP A 526 -12.07 9.73 -9.91
N ASN A 527 -12.73 10.05 -11.03
CA ASN A 527 -13.78 11.06 -11.09
C ASN A 527 -15.15 10.56 -10.59
N ASN A 528 -15.26 9.28 -10.22
CA ASN A 528 -16.50 8.67 -9.81
C ASN A 528 -16.29 7.73 -8.60
N ALA A 529 -17.39 7.38 -7.94
CA ALA A 529 -17.37 6.64 -6.69
C ALA A 529 -17.07 5.13 -6.85
N ASP A 530 -17.15 4.55 -8.05
CA ASP A 530 -16.88 3.12 -8.27
C ASP A 530 -15.38 2.82 -8.32
N LEU A 531 -14.56 3.82 -8.68
CA LEU A 531 -13.10 3.74 -8.76
C LEU A 531 -12.62 2.64 -9.72
N LEU A 532 -13.45 2.23 -10.69
CA LEU A 532 -13.14 1.15 -11.65
C LEU A 532 -12.44 1.67 -12.92
N SER A 533 -12.30 2.99 -13.09
CA SER A 533 -11.64 3.61 -14.25
C SER A 533 -10.72 4.75 -13.81
N PRO A 534 -9.72 4.46 -12.96
CA PRO A 534 -8.89 5.49 -12.35
C PRO A 534 -8.12 6.31 -13.39
N LYS A 535 -8.00 7.62 -13.15
CA LYS A 535 -7.41 8.60 -14.08
C LYS A 535 -5.92 8.39 -14.34
N ASP A 536 -5.26 7.79 -13.37
CA ASP A 536 -3.86 7.40 -13.38
C ASP A 536 -3.84 5.96 -12.93
N THR A 537 -3.08 5.09 -13.60
CA THR A 537 -2.84 3.74 -13.12
C THR A 537 -2.19 3.87 -11.74
N SER A 538 -3.02 3.80 -10.69
CA SER A 538 -2.71 3.59 -9.28
C SER A 538 -1.28 3.95 -8.85
N ARG A 539 -1.09 4.99 -8.03
CA ARG A 539 0.26 5.38 -7.58
C ARG A 539 0.74 4.48 -6.45
N ASP A 540 1.91 3.88 -6.60
CA ASP A 540 2.53 3.05 -5.57
C ASP A 540 2.84 3.87 -4.31
N LEU A 541 2.48 3.31 -3.16
CA LEU A 541 2.77 3.86 -1.85
C LEU A 541 4.03 3.22 -1.27
N THR A 542 4.99 4.05 -0.91
CA THR A 542 6.24 3.63 -0.28
C THR A 542 6.08 3.59 1.24
N ASP A 543 6.42 2.46 1.86
CA ASP A 543 6.52 2.33 3.32
C ASP A 543 7.70 3.18 3.84
N ILE A 544 7.41 4.18 4.66
CA ILE A 544 8.40 5.06 5.29
C ILE A 544 8.61 4.74 6.79
N GLY A 545 8.10 3.59 7.23
CA GLY A 545 8.20 3.10 8.61
C GLY A 545 7.15 3.68 9.55
N GLY A 546 7.02 3.07 10.73
CA GLY A 546 6.09 3.53 11.76
C GLY A 546 4.61 3.45 11.36
N GLY A 547 4.27 2.57 10.42
CA GLY A 547 2.91 2.43 9.89
C GLY A 547 2.50 3.52 8.88
N LEU A 548 3.46 4.32 8.40
CA LEU A 548 3.20 5.41 7.47
C LEU A 548 3.60 5.04 6.04
N TYR A 549 2.76 5.42 5.09
CA TYR A 549 2.94 5.13 3.66
C TYR A 549 2.83 6.42 2.85
N LYS A 550 3.73 6.62 1.89
CA LYS A 550 3.91 7.90 1.21
C LYS A 550 3.87 7.78 -0.31
N VAL A 551 3.32 8.81 -0.95
CA VAL A 551 3.45 9.07 -2.40
C VAL A 551 3.56 10.58 -2.64
N ASN A 552 4.28 10.98 -3.70
CA ASN A 552 4.48 12.39 -4.05
C ASN A 552 3.87 12.72 -5.40
N ASN A 553 3.91 14.01 -5.72
CA ASN A 553 3.47 14.54 -7.01
C ASN A 553 2.03 14.11 -7.34
N VAL A 554 1.19 14.01 -6.31
CA VAL A 554 -0.21 13.64 -6.47
C VAL A 554 -0.97 14.86 -6.96
N VAL A 555 -1.70 14.70 -8.05
CA VAL A 555 -2.56 15.73 -8.62
C VAL A 555 -4.00 15.34 -8.42
N PHE A 556 -4.76 16.22 -7.78
CA PHE A 556 -6.21 16.07 -7.62
C PHE A 556 -6.93 17.10 -8.49
N ALA A 557 -8.02 16.67 -9.12
CA ALA A 557 -9.05 17.54 -9.67
C ALA A 557 -10.16 17.76 -8.62
N ASP A 558 -10.95 18.81 -8.83
CA ASP A 558 -12.13 19.05 -8.01
C ASP A 558 -13.13 17.88 -8.13
N GLY A 559 -13.67 17.44 -6.99
CA GLY A 559 -14.67 16.36 -6.92
C GLY A 559 -14.10 14.93 -7.02
N ASP A 560 -12.78 14.77 -7.14
CA ASP A 560 -12.14 13.44 -7.22
C ASP A 560 -12.43 12.59 -5.99
N TYR A 561 -12.62 11.29 -6.24
CA TYR A 561 -12.66 10.24 -5.25
C TYR A 561 -11.29 9.61 -5.14
N PHE A 562 -10.87 9.25 -3.92
CA PHE A 562 -9.70 8.41 -3.74
C PHE A 562 -9.87 7.37 -2.64
N THR A 563 -9.09 6.30 -2.74
CA THR A 563 -8.98 5.24 -1.75
C THR A 563 -7.62 4.53 -1.86
N ILE A 564 -7.39 3.54 -0.99
CA ILE A 564 -6.19 2.72 -0.97
C ILE A 564 -6.54 1.32 -1.45
N GLU A 565 -5.75 0.83 -2.39
CA GLU A 565 -5.91 -0.45 -3.04
C GLU A 565 -4.72 -1.36 -2.77
N TYR A 566 -5.00 -2.65 -2.76
CA TYR A 566 -4.03 -3.72 -2.59
C TYR A 566 -4.38 -4.85 -3.56
N GLN A 567 -3.37 -5.37 -4.26
CA GLN A 567 -3.52 -6.49 -5.18
C GLN A 567 -2.76 -7.71 -4.65
N ASP A 568 -3.50 -8.81 -4.43
CA ASP A 568 -2.92 -10.15 -4.23
C ASP A 568 -3.46 -11.16 -5.24
N LEU A 569 -4.65 -10.94 -5.80
CA LEU A 569 -5.33 -11.89 -6.66
C LEU A 569 -5.17 -11.57 -8.14
N ILE A 570 -4.64 -12.54 -8.87
CA ILE A 570 -4.91 -12.75 -10.29
C ILE A 570 -6.07 -13.73 -10.37
N VAL A 571 -7.10 -13.41 -11.15
CA VAL A 571 -8.30 -14.24 -11.24
C VAL A 571 -8.53 -14.70 -12.67
N LEU A 572 -8.91 -15.95 -12.85
CA LEU A 572 -9.36 -16.51 -14.12
C LEU A 572 -10.82 -16.96 -14.00
N ASP A 573 -11.70 -16.39 -14.81
CA ASP A 573 -13.08 -16.89 -15.01
C ASP A 573 -13.29 -17.41 -16.45
N ASP A 574 -14.53 -17.58 -16.89
CA ASP A 574 -14.87 -18.04 -18.24
C ASP A 574 -14.80 -16.95 -19.32
N THR A 575 -14.53 -15.71 -18.94
CA THR A 575 -14.58 -14.52 -19.80
C THR A 575 -13.22 -13.86 -19.97
N GLN A 576 -12.40 -13.78 -18.92
CA GLN A 576 -11.08 -13.14 -18.96
C GLN A 576 -10.17 -13.55 -17.79
N PHE A 577 -8.90 -13.11 -17.89
CA PHE A 577 -8.03 -12.98 -16.72
C PHE A 577 -8.14 -11.56 -16.14
N TYR A 578 -8.00 -11.44 -14.83
CA TYR A 578 -7.93 -10.17 -14.11
C TYR A 578 -6.57 -10.02 -13.47
N ASN A 579 -6.03 -8.80 -13.50
CA ASN A 579 -4.88 -8.34 -12.71
C ASN A 579 -3.53 -9.02 -12.96
N GLY A 580 -3.38 -9.91 -13.94
CA GLY A 580 -2.05 -10.37 -14.37
C GLY A 580 -1.31 -9.30 -15.16
N SER A 581 0.01 -9.38 -15.14
CA SER A 581 0.90 -8.38 -15.74
C SER A 581 1.20 -8.62 -17.22
N GLY A 582 0.76 -9.76 -17.77
CA GLY A 582 0.94 -10.15 -19.17
C GLY A 582 -0.14 -9.63 -20.11
N ALA A 583 -0.12 -10.14 -21.35
CA ALA A 583 -1.05 -9.73 -22.38
C ALA A 583 -2.49 -10.10 -21.99
N VAL A 584 -3.41 -9.13 -22.10
CA VAL A 584 -4.84 -9.33 -21.71
C VAL A 584 -4.97 -9.84 -20.26
N SER A 585 -4.09 -9.35 -19.38
CA SER A 585 -4.06 -9.67 -17.96
C SER A 585 -3.78 -11.13 -17.60
N VAL A 586 -3.24 -11.92 -18.52
CA VAL A 586 -2.69 -13.26 -18.23
C VAL A 586 -1.48 -13.10 -17.28
N PRO A 587 -1.27 -13.99 -16.29
CA PRO A 587 -0.08 -13.91 -15.44
C PRO A 587 1.20 -14.17 -16.25
N ASN A 588 2.29 -13.47 -15.91
CA ASN A 588 3.60 -13.65 -16.52
C ASN A 588 4.73 -13.83 -15.46
N ASP A 589 6.00 -13.77 -15.88
CA ASP A 589 7.16 -13.98 -15.00
C ASP A 589 7.32 -12.91 -13.89
N SER A 590 6.62 -11.76 -13.97
CA SER A 590 6.65 -10.69 -12.96
C SER A 590 5.62 -10.87 -11.83
N ASP A 591 4.66 -11.78 -11.97
CA ASP A 591 3.52 -11.95 -11.06
C ASP A 591 3.81 -12.84 -9.84
N GLY A 592 5.10 -13.08 -9.55
CA GLY A 592 5.53 -14.06 -8.54
C GLY A 592 5.10 -13.75 -7.11
N CYS A 593 4.55 -12.56 -6.83
CA CYS A 593 3.99 -12.18 -5.54
C CYS A 593 2.52 -12.62 -5.37
N TYR A 594 1.80 -12.81 -6.48
CA TYR A 594 0.34 -12.91 -6.49
C TYR A 594 -0.16 -14.34 -6.46
N LYS A 595 -1.35 -14.52 -5.90
CA LYS A 595 -2.14 -15.74 -6.00
C LYS A 595 -2.91 -15.78 -7.31
N LEU A 596 -2.86 -16.91 -8.02
CA LEU A 596 -3.75 -17.19 -9.13
C LEU A 596 -4.97 -17.98 -8.64
N LEU A 597 -6.14 -17.35 -8.63
CA LEU A 597 -7.43 -17.96 -8.31
C LEU A 597 -8.19 -18.29 -9.61
N VAL A 598 -8.54 -19.55 -9.79
CA VAL A 598 -9.28 -20.05 -10.95
C VAL A 598 -10.70 -20.38 -10.52
N LYS A 599 -11.66 -19.64 -11.07
CA LYS A 599 -13.07 -19.75 -10.72
C LYS A 599 -13.67 -21.03 -11.27
N SER A 600 -14.69 -21.52 -10.58
CA SER A 600 -15.50 -22.69 -10.96
C SER A 600 -16.19 -22.55 -12.32
N THR A 601 -16.32 -21.34 -12.86
CA THR A 601 -16.86 -21.09 -14.21
C THR A 601 -15.82 -21.31 -15.31
N SER A 602 -14.51 -21.18 -15.02
CA SER A 602 -13.45 -21.36 -16.02
C SER A 602 -13.50 -22.77 -16.61
N ASN A 603 -13.66 -22.86 -17.93
CA ASN A 603 -13.85 -24.12 -18.67
C ASN A 603 -12.63 -24.53 -19.50
N GLY A 604 -11.51 -23.82 -19.38
CA GLY A 604 -10.26 -24.06 -20.10
C GLY A 604 -10.23 -23.48 -21.53
N ALA A 605 -11.24 -22.69 -21.94
CA ALA A 605 -11.20 -21.95 -23.20
C ALA A 605 -10.16 -20.83 -23.20
N LEU A 606 -9.90 -20.24 -22.03
CA LEU A 606 -8.83 -19.29 -21.81
C LEU A 606 -7.61 -20.02 -21.25
N THR A 607 -6.45 -19.76 -21.84
CA THR A 607 -5.19 -20.44 -21.49
C THR A 607 -4.14 -19.45 -21.01
N LEU A 608 -3.16 -19.95 -20.25
CA LEU A 608 -1.89 -19.26 -20.11
C LEU A 608 -1.21 -19.21 -21.48
N THR A 609 -0.99 -18.02 -22.02
CA THR A 609 -0.40 -17.80 -23.36
C THR A 609 1.09 -17.47 -23.33
N GLU A 610 1.63 -17.23 -22.13
CA GLU A 610 3.03 -16.90 -21.88
C GLU A 610 3.52 -17.59 -20.60
N ASP A 611 4.83 -17.59 -20.40
CA ASP A 611 5.45 -18.10 -19.19
C ASP A 611 4.95 -17.33 -17.96
N ALA A 612 4.45 -18.05 -16.97
CA ALA A 612 3.81 -17.48 -15.80
C ALA A 612 4.55 -17.88 -14.53
N ARG A 613 4.75 -16.92 -13.63
CA ARG A 613 5.23 -17.16 -12.27
C ARG A 613 4.24 -16.57 -11.28
N VAL A 614 3.73 -17.39 -10.37
CA VAL A 614 2.79 -16.97 -9.32
C VAL A 614 3.25 -17.49 -7.95
N ARG A 615 2.79 -16.83 -6.87
CA ARG A 615 3.07 -17.25 -5.51
C ARG A 615 2.38 -18.57 -5.20
N GLU A 616 1.07 -18.63 -5.44
CA GLU A 616 0.23 -19.79 -5.16
C GLU A 616 -0.87 -19.92 -6.21
N ILE A 617 -1.42 -21.14 -6.34
CA ILE A 617 -2.54 -21.41 -7.24
C ILE A 617 -3.68 -22.00 -6.41
N GLU A 618 -4.89 -21.48 -6.61
CA GLU A 618 -6.13 -22.08 -6.14
C GLU A 618 -7.07 -22.32 -7.32
N ILE A 619 -7.54 -23.55 -7.49
CA ILE A 619 -8.53 -23.91 -8.51
C ILE A 619 -9.78 -24.39 -7.80
N GLU A 620 -10.89 -23.65 -7.96
CA GLU A 620 -12.19 -24.01 -7.40
C GLU A 620 -12.74 -25.30 -8.03
N ALA A 621 -13.65 -25.97 -7.32
CA ALA A 621 -14.31 -27.16 -7.81
C ALA A 621 -15.03 -26.89 -9.15
N GLY A 622 -14.68 -27.67 -10.18
CA GLY A 622 -15.19 -27.50 -11.55
C GLY A 622 -14.42 -26.50 -12.42
N GLY A 623 -13.53 -25.70 -11.85
CA GLY A 623 -12.69 -24.77 -12.59
C GLY A 623 -11.55 -25.48 -13.34
N VAL A 624 -11.16 -24.92 -14.48
CA VAL A 624 -10.09 -25.45 -15.33
C VAL A 624 -9.03 -24.38 -15.57
N LEU A 625 -7.79 -24.66 -15.18
CA LEU A 625 -6.60 -23.91 -15.56
C LEU A 625 -5.86 -24.69 -16.64
N SER A 626 -5.66 -24.08 -17.81
CA SER A 626 -4.96 -24.70 -18.93
C SER A 626 -3.84 -23.82 -19.47
N THR A 627 -2.78 -24.44 -19.95
CA THR A 627 -1.71 -23.74 -20.67
C THR A 627 -1.93 -23.82 -22.17
N SER A 628 -1.33 -22.90 -22.92
CA SER A 628 -1.00 -23.11 -24.33
C SER A 628 0.16 -24.11 -24.44
N SER A 629 0.63 -24.43 -25.66
CA SER A 629 1.79 -25.29 -25.83
C SER A 629 3.08 -24.64 -25.34
N SER A 630 3.97 -25.42 -24.74
CA SER A 630 5.34 -25.02 -24.35
C SER A 630 5.42 -23.86 -23.34
N ILE A 631 4.47 -23.80 -22.40
CA ILE A 631 4.43 -22.77 -21.34
C ILE A 631 5.11 -23.28 -20.07
N LYS A 632 5.93 -22.43 -19.46
CA LYS A 632 6.43 -22.62 -18.09
C LYS A 632 5.45 -22.01 -17.10
N LEU A 633 4.88 -22.82 -16.21
CA LEU A 633 4.12 -22.36 -15.05
C LEU A 633 4.94 -22.61 -13.78
N GLN A 634 5.37 -21.54 -13.12
CA GLN A 634 6.16 -21.60 -11.89
C GLN A 634 5.34 -21.19 -10.67
N VAL A 635 5.41 -21.98 -9.60
CA VAL A 635 4.72 -21.74 -8.32
C VAL A 635 5.72 -21.77 -7.17
N THR A 636 5.73 -20.74 -6.32
CA THR A 636 6.71 -20.63 -5.21
C THR A 636 6.19 -21.09 -3.86
N ASN A 637 4.88 -21.24 -3.68
CA ASN A 637 4.22 -21.74 -2.47
C ASN A 637 3.55 -23.09 -2.77
N GLY A 638 2.23 -23.22 -2.64
CA GLY A 638 1.49 -24.44 -2.92
C GLY A 638 0.37 -24.28 -3.95
N ILE A 639 -0.18 -25.41 -4.36
CA ILE A 639 -1.34 -25.52 -5.25
C ILE A 639 -2.49 -26.17 -4.48
N VAL A 640 -3.61 -25.46 -4.36
CA VAL A 640 -4.90 -26.01 -3.90
C VAL A 640 -5.73 -26.30 -5.14
N ASN A 641 -5.86 -27.57 -5.51
CA ASN A 641 -6.55 -27.96 -6.74
C ASN A 641 -7.81 -28.78 -6.44
N GLU A 642 -8.99 -28.17 -6.59
CA GLU A 642 -10.29 -28.86 -6.55
C GLU A 642 -10.91 -29.07 -7.94
N GLY A 643 -10.25 -28.58 -8.99
CA GLY A 643 -10.68 -28.69 -10.39
C GLY A 643 -9.66 -29.40 -11.27
N GLU A 644 -9.32 -28.80 -12.41
CA GLU A 644 -8.33 -29.34 -13.33
C GLU A 644 -7.20 -28.35 -13.63
N LEU A 645 -5.96 -28.85 -13.59
CA LEU A 645 -4.77 -28.17 -14.12
C LEU A 645 -4.29 -28.95 -15.34
N ARG A 646 -4.21 -28.33 -16.52
CA ARG A 646 -3.90 -29.01 -17.78
C ARG A 646 -2.67 -28.41 -18.42
N LEU A 647 -1.62 -29.21 -18.52
CA LEU A 647 -0.37 -28.82 -19.19
C LEU A 647 -0.42 -29.31 -20.65
N VAL A 648 -0.70 -28.39 -21.57
CA VAL A 648 -0.80 -28.71 -22.99
C VAL A 648 0.61 -28.76 -23.59
N GLU A 649 0.87 -29.82 -24.37
CA GLU A 649 2.02 -30.01 -25.26
C GLU A 649 3.33 -29.28 -24.88
N GLY A 650 4.24 -29.97 -24.20
CA GLY A 650 5.57 -29.44 -23.87
C GLY A 650 5.60 -28.44 -22.70
N SER A 651 4.43 -28.05 -22.17
CA SER A 651 4.34 -27.20 -20.98
C SER A 651 4.86 -27.89 -19.73
N GLN A 652 5.34 -27.10 -18.78
CA GLN A 652 5.96 -27.57 -17.55
C GLN A 652 5.39 -26.87 -16.33
N LEU A 653 5.16 -27.63 -15.26
CA LEU A 653 4.89 -27.10 -13.94
C LEU A 653 6.16 -27.18 -13.09
N ILE A 654 6.70 -26.03 -12.73
CA ILE A 654 7.88 -25.87 -11.86
C ILE A 654 7.41 -25.40 -10.48
N GLN A 655 7.86 -26.10 -9.44
CA GLN A 655 7.52 -25.75 -8.05
C GLN A 655 8.81 -25.47 -7.29
N THR A 656 8.90 -24.29 -6.68
CA THR A 656 10.13 -23.78 -6.05
C THR A 656 9.94 -23.41 -4.58
N HIS A 657 8.98 -24.03 -3.89
CA HIS A 657 8.81 -23.81 -2.46
C HIS A 657 10.04 -24.27 -1.68
N THR A 658 10.38 -23.54 -0.62
CA THR A 658 11.58 -23.78 0.21
C THR A 658 11.30 -24.74 1.37
N SER A 659 10.05 -25.16 1.57
CA SER A 659 9.69 -26.12 2.60
C SER A 659 9.99 -27.55 2.16
N ALA A 660 10.53 -28.36 3.09
CA ALA A 660 10.68 -29.79 2.90
C ALA A 660 9.32 -30.54 2.82
N ALA A 661 8.26 -29.94 3.38
CA ALA A 661 6.91 -30.49 3.35
C ALA A 661 6.22 -30.23 2.00
N ASN A 662 5.31 -31.15 1.64
CA ASN A 662 4.43 -31.01 0.49
C ASN A 662 3.34 -29.97 0.78
N LEU A 663 3.17 -28.96 -0.08
CA LEU A 663 2.19 -27.88 0.10
C LEU A 663 0.97 -28.02 -0.80
N ASN A 664 1.01 -28.95 -1.75
CA ASN A 664 -0.11 -29.21 -2.65
C ASN A 664 -1.25 -29.97 -1.98
N SER A 665 -2.49 -29.57 -2.27
CA SER A 665 -3.70 -30.17 -1.70
C SER A 665 -4.89 -30.16 -2.66
N GLY A 666 -6.02 -30.71 -2.20
CA GLY A 666 -7.31 -30.72 -2.90
C GLY A 666 -7.73 -32.09 -3.42
N SER A 667 -8.80 -32.15 -4.20
CA SER A 667 -9.35 -33.37 -4.80
C SER A 667 -9.34 -33.41 -6.34
N GLY A 668 -8.87 -32.33 -6.97
CA GLY A 668 -8.76 -32.17 -8.41
C GLY A 668 -7.63 -32.97 -9.06
N SER A 669 -7.31 -32.63 -10.31
CA SER A 669 -6.24 -33.32 -11.07
C SER A 669 -5.41 -32.38 -11.95
N LEU A 670 -4.09 -32.54 -11.88
CA LEU A 670 -3.14 -32.22 -12.93
C LEU A 670 -3.25 -33.26 -14.05
N HIS A 671 -3.28 -32.81 -15.30
CA HIS A 671 -3.13 -33.61 -16.51
C HIS A 671 -1.83 -33.21 -17.21
N VAL A 672 -0.93 -34.18 -17.39
CA VAL A 672 0.36 -33.98 -18.08
C VAL A 672 0.72 -35.19 -18.91
N ASP A 673 1.01 -34.95 -20.19
CA ASP A 673 1.37 -36.02 -21.12
C ASP A 673 2.86 -36.37 -21.05
N GLN A 674 3.16 -37.66 -21.11
CA GLN A 674 4.50 -38.18 -21.25
C GLN A 674 4.55 -39.23 -22.37
N THR A 675 5.44 -39.01 -23.34
CA THR A 675 5.66 -39.95 -24.44
C THR A 675 6.83 -40.88 -24.12
N ALA A 676 6.65 -42.18 -24.36
CA ALA A 676 7.71 -43.17 -24.22
C ALA A 676 8.81 -42.91 -25.26
N THR A 677 10.06 -42.78 -24.83
CA THR A 677 11.23 -42.58 -25.73
C THR A 677 11.67 -43.87 -26.43
N THR A 678 11.25 -45.02 -25.93
CA THR A 678 11.48 -46.35 -26.53
C THR A 678 10.29 -46.71 -27.42
N SER A 679 10.53 -47.30 -28.58
CA SER A 679 9.49 -47.44 -29.62
C SER A 679 8.99 -48.86 -29.85
N THR A 680 9.56 -49.87 -29.16
CA THR A 680 9.24 -51.28 -29.47
C THR A 680 8.72 -52.08 -28.28
N ALA A 681 7.89 -53.07 -28.64
CA ALA A 681 7.69 -54.35 -27.98
C ALA A 681 8.77 -54.77 -26.98
N TYR A 682 10.04 -54.73 -27.38
CA TYR A 682 11.10 -55.48 -26.73
C TYR A 682 12.02 -54.63 -25.85
N GLN A 683 11.69 -53.35 -25.71
CA GLN A 683 12.36 -52.43 -24.79
C GLN A 683 11.50 -52.25 -23.54
N SER A 684 12.14 -51.98 -22.41
CA SER A 684 11.45 -51.55 -21.20
C SER A 684 12.00 -50.20 -20.73
N GLY A 685 11.13 -49.42 -20.08
CA GLY A 685 11.48 -48.15 -19.46
C GLY A 685 11.13 -48.17 -17.98
N TYR A 686 11.87 -47.39 -17.18
CA TYR A 686 11.51 -47.12 -15.80
C TYR A 686 10.71 -45.81 -15.73
N TRP A 687 9.58 -45.84 -15.04
CA TRP A 687 8.61 -44.75 -14.95
C TRP A 687 8.33 -44.44 -13.49
N SER A 688 8.16 -43.17 -13.18
CA SER A 688 7.67 -42.69 -11.88
C SER A 688 6.55 -41.68 -12.11
N SER A 689 5.70 -41.52 -11.11
CA SER A 689 4.58 -40.61 -11.21
C SER A 689 4.94 -39.20 -10.72
N PRO A 690 4.70 -38.14 -11.53
CA PRO A 690 4.78 -36.74 -11.09
C PRO A 690 3.58 -36.34 -10.21
N VAL A 691 2.57 -37.21 -10.11
CA VAL A 691 1.33 -37.00 -9.36
C VAL A 691 1.11 -38.12 -8.35
N ARG A 692 0.25 -37.85 -7.37
CA ARG A 692 -0.35 -38.87 -6.50
C ARG A 692 -1.84 -38.98 -6.75
N ASN A 693 -2.48 -39.98 -6.17
CA ASN A 693 -3.92 -40.17 -6.31
C ASN A 693 -4.70 -38.93 -5.81
N SER A 694 -5.72 -38.52 -6.55
CA SER A 694 -6.56 -37.38 -6.18
C SER A 694 -7.23 -37.57 -4.82
N GLY A 695 -7.35 -36.48 -4.07
CA GLY A 695 -7.90 -36.45 -2.70
C GLY A 695 -7.02 -37.07 -1.63
N THR A 696 -5.76 -37.43 -1.93
CA THR A 696 -4.87 -38.07 -0.94
C THR A 696 -3.81 -37.13 -0.38
N SER A 697 -3.47 -37.32 0.89
CA SER A 697 -2.36 -36.61 1.55
C SER A 697 -1.00 -37.06 1.00
N ALA A 698 0.00 -36.19 1.09
CA ALA A 698 1.36 -36.50 0.69
C ALA A 698 1.90 -37.76 1.40
N GLY A 699 2.69 -38.57 0.68
CA GLY A 699 3.21 -39.84 1.18
C GLY A 699 2.23 -41.03 1.14
N THR A 700 0.96 -40.80 0.80
CA THR A 700 0.00 -41.90 0.59
C THR A 700 0.46 -42.78 -0.59
N PRO A 701 0.55 -44.12 -0.42
CA PRO A 701 0.87 -44.99 -1.54
C PRO A 701 -0.17 -44.92 -2.66
N TYR A 702 0.28 -45.04 -3.90
CA TYR A 702 -0.53 -45.03 -5.12
C TYR A 702 -0.36 -46.32 -5.92
N ALA A 703 -1.35 -46.61 -6.76
CA ALA A 703 -1.33 -47.68 -7.76
C ALA A 703 -1.12 -47.11 -9.17
N ILE A 704 -0.51 -47.88 -10.08
CA ILE A 704 -0.24 -47.43 -11.45
C ILE A 704 -1.53 -46.98 -12.16
N SER A 705 -2.62 -47.77 -12.01
CA SER A 705 -3.93 -47.48 -12.58
C SER A 705 -4.59 -46.19 -12.07
N GLN A 706 -4.18 -45.68 -10.90
CA GLN A 706 -4.71 -44.43 -10.36
C GLN A 706 -4.10 -43.22 -11.05
N VAL A 707 -2.81 -43.28 -11.38
CA VAL A 707 -2.02 -42.13 -11.83
C VAL A 707 -1.70 -42.13 -13.32
N LEU A 708 -1.63 -43.29 -13.97
CA LEU A 708 -1.28 -43.44 -15.39
C LEU A 708 -2.53 -43.74 -16.21
N LYS A 709 -2.81 -42.88 -17.19
CA LYS A 709 -3.96 -42.94 -18.08
C LYS A 709 -3.54 -43.06 -19.54
N ASP A 710 -4.48 -43.45 -20.38
CA ASP A 710 -4.31 -43.47 -21.82
C ASP A 710 -4.13 -42.04 -22.36
N GLY A 711 -3.03 -41.81 -23.10
CA GLY A 711 -2.71 -40.55 -23.74
C GLY A 711 -2.79 -40.58 -25.27
N THR A 712 -3.51 -41.54 -25.87
CA THR A 712 -3.79 -41.60 -27.31
C THR A 712 -4.47 -40.33 -27.80
N VAL A 713 -5.42 -39.80 -27.01
CA VAL A 713 -5.92 -38.44 -27.12
C VAL A 713 -5.06 -37.56 -26.20
N PRO A 714 -4.20 -36.68 -26.74
CA PRO A 714 -3.35 -35.82 -25.93
C PRO A 714 -4.17 -34.85 -25.07
N THR A 715 -3.53 -34.40 -23.98
CA THR A 715 -4.08 -33.37 -23.10
C THR A 715 -4.34 -32.09 -23.89
N ALA A 716 -5.59 -31.62 -23.88
CA ALA A 716 -6.02 -30.38 -24.51
C ALA A 716 -6.41 -29.34 -23.46
N ALA A 717 -6.52 -28.06 -23.84
CA ALA A 717 -6.94 -27.00 -22.93
C ALA A 717 -8.38 -27.21 -22.40
N THR A 718 -9.27 -27.65 -23.29
CA THR A 718 -10.61 -28.11 -22.96
C THR A 718 -10.68 -29.63 -23.16
N ALA A 719 -11.34 -30.33 -22.24
CA ALA A 719 -11.44 -31.79 -22.27
C ALA A 719 -11.96 -32.30 -23.61
N SER A 720 -11.21 -33.23 -24.20
CA SER A 720 -11.62 -33.94 -25.40
C SER A 720 -12.19 -35.32 -25.07
N VAL A 721 -13.13 -35.79 -25.89
CA VAL A 721 -13.71 -37.13 -25.73
C VAL A 721 -12.60 -38.19 -25.86
N GLY A 722 -12.48 -39.06 -24.85
CA GLY A 722 -11.49 -40.13 -24.83
C GLY A 722 -10.14 -39.76 -24.20
N GLU A 723 -9.97 -38.52 -23.75
CA GLU A 723 -8.78 -38.08 -23.03
C GLU A 723 -8.69 -38.72 -21.62
N ALA A 724 -7.47 -39.10 -21.22
CA ALA A 724 -7.13 -39.61 -19.90
C ALA A 724 -8.03 -40.75 -19.37
N VAL A 725 -8.51 -41.62 -20.28
CA VAL A 725 -9.27 -42.83 -19.92
C VAL A 725 -8.38 -43.88 -19.25
N ASP A 726 -8.99 -44.82 -18.52
CA ASP A 726 -8.24 -45.87 -17.84
C ASP A 726 -7.51 -46.81 -18.82
N ILE A 727 -6.26 -47.12 -18.49
CA ILE A 727 -5.44 -48.10 -19.22
C ILE A 727 -6.05 -49.50 -19.14
N ASN A 728 -6.00 -50.23 -20.26
CA ASN A 728 -6.38 -51.65 -20.29
C ASN A 728 -5.20 -52.53 -19.86
N PHE A 729 -5.24 -53.08 -18.65
CA PHE A 729 -4.19 -53.99 -18.16
C PHE A 729 -4.48 -55.44 -18.56
N ILE A 730 -3.60 -56.05 -19.36
CA ILE A 730 -3.79 -57.39 -19.92
C ILE A 730 -2.80 -58.41 -19.35
N SER A 731 -3.16 -59.70 -19.38
CA SER A 731 -2.28 -60.81 -18.98
C SER A 731 -1.38 -61.35 -20.10
N GLY A 732 -1.56 -60.85 -21.33
CA GLY A 732 -0.76 -61.19 -22.50
C GLY A 732 0.71 -60.79 -22.35
N HIS A 733 1.57 -61.23 -23.27
CA HIS A 733 3.00 -60.93 -23.20
C HIS A 733 3.34 -59.54 -23.76
N ASP A 734 2.58 -59.03 -24.71
CA ASP A 734 2.88 -57.77 -25.40
C ASP A 734 1.67 -56.85 -25.27
N GLY A 735 1.93 -55.59 -24.87
CA GLY A 735 0.92 -54.53 -24.89
C GLY A 735 0.67 -54.03 -26.32
N SER A 736 -0.18 -53.01 -26.45
CA SER A 736 -0.53 -52.42 -27.76
C SER A 736 -0.84 -50.94 -27.60
N ASN A 737 -0.18 -50.11 -28.42
CA ASN A 737 -0.51 -48.69 -28.59
C ASN A 737 -1.55 -48.45 -29.71
N SER A 738 -1.97 -49.51 -30.40
CA SER A 738 -3.01 -49.48 -31.44
C SER A 738 -4.42 -49.79 -30.90
N SER A 739 -4.48 -50.24 -29.64
CA SER A 739 -5.71 -50.48 -28.89
C SER A 739 -6.18 -49.17 -28.25
N THR A 740 -7.49 -48.98 -28.12
CA THR A 740 -8.12 -47.84 -27.44
C THR A 740 -9.13 -48.36 -26.40
N PRO A 741 -8.80 -48.39 -25.10
CA PRO A 741 -7.60 -47.83 -24.49
C PRO A 741 -6.29 -48.61 -24.75
N ILE A 742 -5.14 -47.95 -24.56
CA ILE A 742 -3.80 -48.56 -24.62
C ILE A 742 -3.74 -49.79 -23.72
N GLU A 743 -3.10 -50.85 -24.22
CA GLU A 743 -2.91 -52.10 -23.48
C GLU A 743 -1.52 -52.19 -22.86
N ILE A 744 -1.45 -52.39 -21.54
CA ILE A 744 -0.21 -52.66 -20.82
C ILE A 744 -0.22 -54.09 -20.27
N SER A 745 0.81 -54.87 -20.60
CA SER A 745 0.99 -56.23 -20.06
C SER A 745 1.42 -56.19 -18.59
N THR A 746 0.60 -56.77 -17.71
CA THR A 746 0.91 -56.92 -16.28
C THR A 746 2.09 -57.85 -16.00
N ARG A 747 2.42 -58.74 -16.95
CA ARG A 747 3.56 -59.67 -16.85
C ARG A 747 4.93 -58.98 -16.83
N TRP A 748 5.02 -57.71 -17.22
CA TRP A 748 6.29 -56.98 -17.26
C TRP A 748 6.34 -55.81 -16.30
N LEU A 749 5.38 -55.72 -15.36
CA LEU A 749 5.40 -54.73 -14.30
C LEU A 749 6.32 -55.19 -13.17
N ALA A 750 7.34 -54.39 -12.87
CA ALA A 750 8.34 -54.69 -11.86
C ALA A 750 8.71 -53.46 -11.03
N LYS A 751 9.01 -53.65 -9.74
CA LYS A 751 9.49 -52.59 -8.82
C LYS A 751 10.90 -52.96 -8.31
N PHE A 752 11.79 -51.98 -8.12
CA PHE A 752 13.13 -52.24 -7.61
C PHE A 752 13.54 -51.22 -6.54
N ASN A 753 12.99 -51.38 -5.34
CA ASN A 753 13.20 -50.44 -4.24
C ASN A 753 13.63 -51.20 -2.99
N ASN A 754 14.75 -50.77 -2.42
CA ASN A 754 15.40 -51.37 -1.26
C ASN A 754 15.45 -52.90 -1.34
N ALA A 755 15.81 -53.41 -2.52
CA ALA A 755 15.72 -54.82 -2.88
C ALA A 755 17.04 -55.36 -3.44
N SER A 756 17.23 -56.68 -3.38
CA SER A 756 18.39 -57.37 -3.98
C SER A 756 18.11 -57.83 -5.41
N ASP A 757 16.84 -57.94 -5.79
CA ASP A 757 16.37 -58.17 -7.15
C ASP A 757 15.01 -57.48 -7.33
N TRP A 758 14.60 -57.31 -8.57
CA TRP A 758 13.31 -56.77 -8.96
C TRP A 758 12.15 -57.59 -8.38
N THR A 759 11.22 -56.91 -7.74
CA THR A 759 9.95 -57.49 -7.30
C THR A 759 9.03 -57.64 -8.50
N ARG A 760 8.66 -58.90 -8.82
CA ARG A 760 7.77 -59.26 -9.94
C ARG A 760 6.76 -60.32 -9.50
N PHE A 761 5.53 -60.30 -9.99
CA PHE A 761 4.88 -59.20 -10.74
C PHE A 761 4.32 -58.17 -9.76
N VAL A 762 4.28 -56.89 -10.15
CA VAL A 762 3.61 -55.86 -9.35
C VAL A 762 2.18 -55.68 -9.85
N SER A 763 1.22 -55.58 -8.92
CA SER A 763 -0.17 -55.32 -9.28
C SER A 763 -0.34 -53.86 -9.74
N PRO A 764 -0.97 -53.61 -10.90
CA PRO A 764 -1.26 -52.25 -11.35
C PRO A 764 -2.37 -51.55 -10.54
N THR A 765 -3.12 -52.29 -9.73
CA THR A 765 -4.26 -51.79 -8.94
C THR A 765 -4.00 -51.75 -7.44
N ALA A 766 -2.90 -52.34 -6.96
CA ALA A 766 -2.53 -52.26 -5.56
C ALA A 766 -1.73 -50.98 -5.29
N ALA A 767 -2.10 -50.24 -4.24
CA ALA A 767 -1.42 -49.02 -3.83
C ALA A 767 -0.10 -49.35 -3.11
N THR A 768 0.96 -49.57 -3.89
CA THR A 768 2.26 -50.06 -3.39
C THR A 768 3.44 -49.12 -3.66
N PHE A 769 3.23 -48.00 -4.34
CA PHE A 769 4.28 -47.05 -4.68
C PHE A 769 4.10 -45.77 -3.88
N THR A 770 5.14 -45.29 -3.20
CA THR A 770 5.15 -43.91 -2.68
C THR A 770 5.74 -42.96 -3.73
N SER A 771 5.49 -41.66 -3.60
CA SER A 771 6.07 -40.67 -4.52
C SER A 771 7.59 -40.81 -4.59
N GLY A 772 8.15 -40.83 -5.80
CA GLY A 772 9.58 -41.04 -6.11
C GLY A 772 9.96 -42.52 -6.30
N GLU A 773 9.12 -43.45 -5.84
CA GLU A 773 9.14 -44.83 -6.30
C GLU A 773 8.48 -44.95 -7.68
N GLY A 774 8.95 -45.91 -8.48
CA GLY A 774 8.47 -46.14 -9.83
C GLY A 774 8.37 -47.62 -10.19
N TRP A 775 8.04 -47.88 -11.45
CA TRP A 775 7.92 -49.22 -12.01
C TRP A 775 8.63 -49.32 -13.36
N ASN A 776 9.15 -50.52 -13.65
CA ASN A 776 9.55 -50.88 -15.00
C ASN A 776 8.34 -51.45 -15.75
N MET A 777 8.26 -51.14 -17.04
CA MET A 777 7.31 -51.76 -17.97
C MET A 777 7.89 -51.91 -19.37
N LYS A 778 7.56 -53.02 -20.05
CA LYS A 778 6.82 -52.96 -21.32
C LYS A 778 6.79 -51.65 -22.10
N SER A 779 7.60 -51.39 -23.14
CA SER A 779 7.49 -50.09 -23.84
C SER A 779 6.19 -49.86 -24.63
N MET A 780 6.00 -50.23 -25.88
CA MET A 780 4.85 -49.82 -26.74
C MET A 780 4.97 -48.48 -27.48
N GLY A 781 5.93 -47.61 -27.16
CA GLY A 781 6.10 -46.35 -27.90
C GLY A 781 4.85 -45.47 -27.93
N ALA A 782 4.08 -45.46 -26.84
CA ALA A 782 2.84 -44.72 -26.72
C ALA A 782 3.02 -43.40 -25.94
N ARG A 783 2.03 -42.54 -26.05
CA ARG A 783 1.82 -41.40 -25.14
C ARG A 783 0.90 -41.82 -24.02
N PHE A 784 1.24 -41.42 -22.80
CA PHE A 784 0.44 -41.63 -21.60
C PHE A 784 0.14 -40.28 -20.96
N THR A 785 -0.96 -40.19 -20.22
CA THR A 785 -1.31 -39.00 -19.44
C THR A 785 -1.22 -39.34 -17.97
N PHE A 786 -0.41 -38.58 -17.23
CA PHE A 786 -0.44 -38.63 -15.77
C PHE A 786 -1.58 -37.77 -15.26
N ARG A 787 -2.45 -38.37 -14.44
CA ARG A 787 -3.62 -37.72 -13.86
C ARG A 787 -3.67 -37.89 -12.36
N GLY A 788 -3.67 -36.79 -11.61
CA GLY A 788 -3.71 -36.80 -10.14
C GLY A 788 -3.28 -35.47 -9.54
N ILE A 789 -3.03 -35.40 -8.24
CA ILE A 789 -2.54 -34.15 -7.61
C ILE A 789 -1.03 -34.05 -7.78
N PRO A 790 -0.48 -32.90 -8.21
CA PRO A 790 0.97 -32.74 -8.36
C PRO A 790 1.71 -33.02 -7.06
N ASN A 791 2.76 -33.80 -7.14
CA ASN A 791 3.71 -33.98 -6.06
C ASN A 791 4.61 -32.76 -5.96
N ASP A 792 5.02 -32.44 -4.74
CA ASP A 792 5.98 -31.39 -4.39
C ASP A 792 6.68 -31.79 -3.07
N GLY A 793 7.64 -30.99 -2.60
CA GLY A 793 8.40 -31.24 -1.36
C GLY A 793 9.63 -32.15 -1.51
N ASP A 794 10.29 -32.41 -0.38
CA ASP A 794 11.49 -33.25 -0.29
C ASP A 794 11.13 -34.71 -0.02
N TYR A 795 11.74 -35.64 -0.75
CA TYR A 795 11.52 -37.08 -0.60
C TYR A 795 12.79 -37.76 -0.10
N THR A 796 12.70 -38.41 1.07
CA THR A 796 13.79 -39.17 1.67
C THR A 796 13.50 -40.67 1.59
N PHE A 797 14.48 -41.44 1.11
CA PHE A 797 14.40 -42.89 1.02
C PHE A 797 15.53 -43.53 1.80
N THR A 798 15.23 -44.59 2.54
CA THR A 798 16.24 -45.41 3.22
C THR A 798 16.59 -46.62 2.35
N ILE A 799 17.88 -46.92 2.26
CA ILE A 799 18.40 -48.10 1.56
C ILE A 799 19.20 -48.90 2.59
N ASP A 800 18.81 -50.15 2.80
CA ASP A 800 19.48 -51.07 3.71
C ASP A 800 20.81 -51.57 3.10
N GLU A 801 21.68 -52.09 3.96
CA GLU A 801 22.94 -52.69 3.53
C GLU A 801 22.71 -53.80 2.49
N ASN A 802 23.49 -53.80 1.40
CA ASN A 802 23.41 -54.77 0.30
C ASN A 802 22.07 -54.75 -0.48
N LYS A 803 21.34 -53.63 -0.43
CA LYS A 803 20.14 -53.39 -1.24
C LYS A 803 20.36 -52.26 -2.24
N LEU A 804 19.53 -52.23 -3.27
CA LEU A 804 19.50 -51.19 -4.28
C LEU A 804 18.07 -50.64 -4.44
N SER A 805 17.99 -49.37 -4.81
CA SER A 805 16.75 -48.70 -5.20
C SER A 805 16.95 -48.01 -6.53
N LEU A 806 16.03 -48.19 -7.46
CA LEU A 806 15.88 -47.35 -8.64
C LEU A 806 14.77 -46.34 -8.33
N LEU A 807 15.12 -45.06 -8.21
CA LEU A 807 14.16 -44.00 -7.94
C LEU A 807 13.92 -43.19 -9.20
N GLY A 808 12.72 -42.63 -9.33
CA GLY A 808 12.37 -41.74 -10.43
C GLY A 808 12.12 -40.32 -9.95
N ASN A 809 11.92 -39.41 -10.89
CA ASN A 809 11.53 -38.04 -10.59
C ASN A 809 10.08 -38.02 -10.08
N PRO A 810 9.82 -37.62 -8.82
CA PRO A 810 8.46 -37.47 -8.33
C PRO A 810 7.79 -36.19 -8.81
N LEU A 811 8.51 -35.27 -9.47
CA LEU A 811 8.04 -33.91 -9.77
C LEU A 811 7.67 -33.74 -11.26
N SER A 812 6.81 -32.75 -11.53
CA SER A 812 6.29 -32.41 -12.87
C SER A 812 7.27 -31.67 -13.80
N PHE A 813 8.51 -31.41 -13.37
CA PHE A 813 9.53 -30.74 -14.18
C PHE A 813 10.82 -31.57 -14.28
N GLY A 814 11.62 -31.35 -15.34
CA GLY A 814 12.86 -32.11 -15.57
C GLY A 814 13.94 -31.90 -14.50
N ILE A 815 14.55 -32.99 -14.01
CA ILE A 815 15.61 -32.96 -13.00
C ILE A 815 16.92 -32.35 -13.56
N ARG A 816 17.52 -31.40 -12.83
CA ARG A 816 18.98 -31.22 -12.76
C ARG A 816 19.48 -31.90 -11.49
N CYS A 817 19.98 -33.13 -11.59
CA CYS A 817 20.53 -33.86 -10.44
C CYS A 817 21.93 -33.31 -10.14
N ARG A 818 22.13 -32.70 -8.95
CA ARG A 818 23.46 -32.66 -8.32
C ARG A 818 23.64 -33.99 -7.59
N CYS A 819 24.46 -34.87 -8.14
CA CYS A 819 24.85 -36.11 -7.47
C CYS A 819 25.58 -35.77 -6.16
N PHE A 820 25.11 -36.27 -5.02
CA PHE A 820 25.94 -36.45 -3.84
C PHE A 820 26.66 -37.81 -3.97
N TYR A 821 27.97 -37.76 -3.81
CA TYR A 821 28.88 -38.92 -3.79
C TYR A 821 28.74 -39.74 -2.51
#